data_AF-A0A8I1US75-F1
#
_entry.id   AF-A0A8I1US75-F1
#
_cell.length_a   1.000
_cell.length_b   1.000
_cell.length_c   1.000
_cell.angle_alpha   90.00
_cell.angle_beta   90.00
_cell.angle_gamma   90.00
#
_symmetry.space_group_name_H-M   'P 1'
#
loop_
_entity.id
_entity.type
_entity.pdbx_description
1 polymer ?
#
loop_
_entity_poly.entity_id
_entity_poly.type
_entity_poly.pdbx_seq_one_letter_code
_entity_poly.pdbx_strand_id
1 'polypeptide(L)'
;MMLDASISCTGLPATHSVARGEAAPPFRVSTVVIEGDGITSALPSAPSNDFYSYRYAESRPDLAIAVRAQEGRVIGTAANLDDGGNSLIGKVAEDMAYEPDLITALIGAHDISTGSAVTYKATLIAWHAAVKARRPGCRVAWSAPLPYNPDQSQSTYASFTAQRAIVMADARDPAVWGQWADYYLPLAEHPDWAEIGSALYADSMHPTAFDAVNGMGGQNRLYDQFAAALDSIADATRINANAPYGKVWPEDEDGLATEAQLVRRFVISGIAHKGLSSGVSVSGGEVRLNGGAYGTRIGRIYNGDVIDLRLTTSAEGETATVVTLTIGGETREIGYTTAAGAGGEVPPKVLSEGDSISASTDPASFTRLWAADHPTVVYANHAVGGAQLGFTGDTLPANTLYARQADALAYEPTHLVLLIGANDLAGDTTAYVSRLYAYLAPFKAAGTTIVLCTVLPRDSSGWQDKMDAFNARLRLDEGTEFDFLVDFATSEAGAWGAQLDTALYGDGLHPTAAGHALLKRVFAPVINHALGIPNEPLDFAFEPQAAADADTDYDSAPYAVAGLYPGETRPYSVSAGGAISRNGGAYVIDGAGFVVNGDTISVRNHSSTDPAVQTDVTAIIGTSSATYSVTTAGAGSRLWVPSDLGSKLALWLRPEDILGDDGDEIDAWTDSSGNAVAVSSAGSSSKPRIKIAALNGFKVVNMDGVRQGHFTLPTAYLDGRSTSATFFVSKNSFDPNTRDFAPPVGRFGTDGSGEFYPYTTGDIYSAYGTNTRYRISAARPGLAEWRFASFQSAANDWRYYVDGSVIHALIANTVAFGTTPAIGAGYYNDYFDGQIAEVIDCNEALTTTERQRVEGYLAWKFGLESNLPGEHPYASAAPTI
;
A
#
# COMPACT_ATOMS: atom_id res chain seq x y z
N MET A 1 33.14 21.41 63.70
CA MET A 1 34.52 21.51 63.17
C MET A 1 34.71 20.36 62.20
N MET A 2 34.19 20.51 60.98
CA MET A 2 34.47 19.70 59.80
C MET A 2 33.48 20.08 58.69
N LEU A 3 33.99 19.92 57.47
CA LEU A 3 33.31 19.61 56.22
C LEU A 3 32.67 20.75 55.42
N ASP A 4 33.16 20.72 54.18
CA ASP A 4 32.99 21.56 53.02
C ASP A 4 31.77 21.07 52.21
N ALA A 5 31.02 22.02 51.67
CA ALA A 5 29.95 21.80 50.69
C ALA A 5 29.87 23.02 49.77
N SER A 6 30.35 22.84 48.54
CA SER A 6 29.76 23.26 47.26
C SER A 6 29.08 24.64 47.14
N ILE A 7 29.52 25.48 46.19
CA ILE A 7 28.82 25.71 44.90
C ILE A 7 29.51 26.83 44.08
N SER A 8 29.57 26.55 42.77
CA SER A 8 29.98 27.33 41.59
C SER A 8 29.18 28.63 41.36
N CYS A 9 29.61 29.63 40.59
CA CYS A 9 29.75 29.61 39.12
C CYS A 9 30.34 30.94 38.57
N THR A 10 30.77 30.87 37.31
CA THR A 10 30.95 31.93 36.28
C THR A 10 32.37 32.33 35.87
N GLY A 11 32.61 32.33 34.55
CA GLY A 11 33.65 33.15 33.88
C GLY A 11 34.45 32.44 32.79
N LEU A 12 33.99 32.49 31.53
CA LEU A 12 34.86 32.38 30.34
C LEU A 12 35.58 33.73 30.12
N PRO A 13 36.75 33.74 29.44
CA PRO A 13 36.73 34.26 28.07
C PRO A 13 37.65 33.51 27.08
N ALA A 14 37.52 33.92 25.81
CA ALA A 14 37.89 33.23 24.58
C ALA A 14 39.32 33.45 24.06
N THR A 15 39.59 32.77 22.93
CA THR A 15 40.60 32.96 21.87
C THR A 15 41.93 32.21 22.02
N HIS A 16 42.11 31.19 21.18
CA HIS A 16 43.41 30.84 20.62
C HIS A 16 43.29 30.85 19.09
N SER A 17 43.89 31.87 18.48
CA SER A 17 44.29 31.84 17.08
C SER A 17 45.63 31.11 16.99
N VAL A 18 45.80 30.23 16.00
CA VAL A 18 47.12 29.82 15.52
C VAL A 18 47.06 29.82 14.00
N ALA A 19 47.93 30.63 13.40
CA ALA A 19 48.18 30.61 11.96
C ALA A 19 49.59 30.08 11.68
N ARG A 20 49.65 29.20 10.67
CA ARG A 20 50.74 28.85 9.75
C ARG A 20 51.99 28.13 10.27
N GLY A 21 52.14 26.90 9.77
CA GLY A 21 53.39 26.53 9.09
C GLY A 21 54.02 25.20 9.49
N GLU A 22 53.40 24.08 9.16
CA GLU A 22 54.11 22.92 8.60
C GLU A 22 53.15 22.18 7.65
N ALA A 23 53.48 22.20 6.37
CA ALA A 23 52.74 21.48 5.34
C ALA A 23 53.36 20.09 5.15
N ALA A 24 52.68 19.09 5.68
CA ALA A 24 52.31 17.90 4.92
C ALA A 24 50.78 17.84 4.90
N PRO A 25 50.08 18.02 3.76
CA PRO A 25 48.64 17.82 3.71
C PRO A 25 48.33 16.33 3.45
N PRO A 26 47.16 15.79 3.83
CA PRO A 26 46.63 15.64 5.19
C PRO A 26 46.13 14.20 5.42
N PHE A 27 46.56 13.51 6.49
CA PHE A 27 46.28 12.09 6.83
C PHE A 27 46.09 11.13 5.62
N ARG A 28 47.12 10.34 5.28
CA ARG A 28 46.90 9.20 4.38
C ARG A 28 46.15 8.13 5.13
N VAL A 29 45.08 7.59 4.53
CA VAL A 29 44.45 6.36 5.00
C VAL A 29 45.18 5.20 4.35
N SER A 30 45.86 4.41 5.16
CA SER A 30 46.48 3.15 4.76
C SER A 30 45.88 1.97 5.51
N THR A 31 45.42 2.21 6.74
CA THR A 31 44.81 1.18 7.58
C THR A 31 43.42 1.60 8.05
N VAL A 32 42.43 0.74 7.85
CA VAL A 32 41.03 0.99 8.20
C VAL A 32 40.53 -0.12 9.10
N VAL A 33 39.88 0.24 10.20
CA VAL A 33 39.09 -0.70 11.00
C VAL A 33 37.61 -0.42 10.76
N ILE A 34 36.90 -1.43 10.25
CA ILE A 34 35.45 -1.34 10.02
C ILE A 34 34.73 -1.96 11.21
N GLU A 35 34.10 -1.10 12.00
CA GLU A 35 33.35 -1.43 13.20
C GLU A 35 31.85 -1.21 13.01
N GLY A 36 31.04 -2.05 13.65
CA GLY A 36 29.59 -2.09 13.50
C GLY A 36 28.90 -3.28 14.17
N ASP A 37 27.61 -3.43 13.93
CA ASP A 37 26.78 -4.53 14.43
C ASP A 37 26.46 -5.59 13.35
N GLY A 38 25.42 -6.40 13.55
CA GLY A 38 24.99 -7.48 12.66
C GLY A 38 24.63 -7.04 11.24
N ILE A 39 24.38 -5.75 11.00
CA ILE A 39 24.20 -5.17 9.66
C ILE A 39 25.53 -5.15 8.88
N THR A 40 26.64 -4.97 9.61
CA THR A 40 27.98 -4.79 9.07
C THR A 40 28.72 -6.11 8.93
N SER A 41 28.56 -7.05 9.86
CA SER A 41 29.09 -8.42 9.79
C SER A 41 28.43 -9.31 10.84
N ALA A 42 28.26 -10.60 10.56
CA ALA A 42 27.83 -11.59 11.54
C ALA A 42 28.89 -11.79 12.65
N LEU A 43 30.13 -12.12 12.30
CA LEU A 43 31.26 -12.31 13.24
C LEU A 43 32.61 -12.02 12.56
N PRO A 44 33.62 -11.48 13.28
CA PRO A 44 34.94 -11.19 12.70
C PRO A 44 35.66 -12.43 12.15
N SER A 45 35.38 -13.61 12.71
CA SER A 45 36.03 -14.87 12.34
C SER A 45 35.36 -15.62 11.18
N ALA A 46 34.26 -15.11 10.63
CA ALA A 46 33.49 -15.73 9.55
C ALA A 46 33.24 -14.73 8.41
N PRO A 47 34.28 -14.35 7.63
CA PRO A 47 34.14 -13.38 6.55
C PRO A 47 33.18 -13.90 5.47
N SER A 48 32.28 -13.03 5.00
CA SER A 48 31.37 -13.32 3.88
C SER A 48 31.21 -12.10 2.97
N ASN A 49 31.27 -12.34 1.66
CA ASN A 49 31.02 -11.35 0.62
C ASN A 49 29.54 -10.98 0.44
N ASP A 50 28.69 -11.51 1.31
CA ASP A 50 27.30 -11.10 1.44
C ASP A 50 27.17 -9.75 2.18
N PHE A 51 28.21 -9.30 2.90
CA PHE A 51 28.22 -8.01 3.60
C PHE A 51 29.01 -6.94 2.84
N TYR A 52 28.49 -5.71 2.81
CA TYR A 52 29.14 -4.56 2.16
C TYR A 52 30.55 -4.29 2.70
N SER A 53 30.80 -4.58 3.98
CA SER A 53 32.08 -4.35 4.66
C SER A 53 33.20 -5.22 4.11
N TYR A 54 32.95 -6.52 3.91
CA TYR A 54 33.92 -7.46 3.34
C TYR A 54 34.09 -7.26 1.84
N ARG A 55 33.01 -7.00 1.08
CA ARG A 55 33.15 -6.63 -0.34
C ARG A 55 34.00 -5.37 -0.52
N TYR A 56 33.83 -4.37 0.33
CA TYR A 56 34.66 -3.17 0.28
C TYR A 56 36.12 -3.50 0.58
N ALA A 57 36.36 -4.30 1.63
CA ALA A 57 37.70 -4.78 1.99
C ALA A 57 38.40 -5.49 0.82
N GLU A 58 37.70 -6.38 0.12
CA GLU A 58 38.22 -7.08 -1.06
C GLU A 58 38.45 -6.14 -2.26
N SER A 59 37.57 -5.15 -2.46
CA SER A 59 37.69 -4.18 -3.56
C SER A 59 38.85 -3.18 -3.39
N ARG A 60 39.43 -3.10 -2.19
CA ARG A 60 40.48 -2.14 -1.81
C ARG A 60 41.73 -2.85 -1.29
N PRO A 61 42.39 -3.69 -2.10
CA PRO A 61 43.62 -4.37 -1.69
C PRO A 61 44.79 -3.41 -1.44
N ASP A 62 44.65 -2.14 -1.83
CA ASP A 62 45.58 -1.05 -1.52
C ASP A 62 45.51 -0.57 -0.07
N LEU A 63 44.47 -0.94 0.68
CA LEU A 63 44.27 -0.61 2.08
C LEU A 63 44.39 -1.86 2.98
N ALA A 64 44.99 -1.70 4.16
CA ALA A 64 44.93 -2.70 5.22
C ALA A 64 43.60 -2.58 5.96
N ILE A 65 42.61 -3.39 5.59
CA ILE A 65 41.25 -3.31 6.15
C ILE A 65 41.01 -4.47 7.12
N ALA A 66 40.62 -4.15 8.35
CA ALA A 66 40.17 -5.12 9.35
C ALA A 66 38.68 -4.90 9.66
N VAL A 67 37.83 -5.86 9.27
CA VAL A 67 36.41 -5.85 9.66
C VAL A 67 36.28 -6.52 11.03
N ARG A 68 35.80 -5.75 12.00
CA ARG A 68 35.74 -6.12 13.41
C ARG A 68 34.32 -6.11 13.99
N ALA A 69 33.32 -5.75 13.18
CA ALA A 69 31.90 -5.81 13.49
C ALA A 69 31.42 -7.23 13.86
N GLN A 70 30.38 -7.31 14.70
CA GLN A 70 29.77 -8.58 15.11
C GLN A 70 28.30 -8.41 15.50
N GLU A 71 27.53 -9.50 15.45
CA GLU A 71 26.11 -9.51 15.81
C GLU A 71 25.85 -9.05 17.25
N GLY A 72 24.81 -8.24 17.45
CA GLY A 72 24.40 -7.75 18.77
C GLY A 72 25.38 -6.78 19.45
N ARG A 73 26.36 -6.24 18.72
CA ARG A 73 27.31 -5.26 19.26
C ARG A 73 26.59 -3.97 19.66
N VAL A 74 27.04 -3.40 20.77
CA VAL A 74 26.60 -2.08 21.29
C VAL A 74 27.79 -1.14 21.45
N ILE A 75 27.56 0.15 21.61
CA ILE A 75 28.65 1.10 21.89
C ILE A 75 29.23 0.86 23.30
N GLY A 76 28.35 0.63 24.27
CA GLY A 76 28.69 0.40 25.68
C GLY A 76 28.96 1.68 26.49
N THR A 77 29.18 1.53 27.80
CA THR A 77 29.52 2.63 28.72
C THR A 77 30.90 2.43 29.33
N ALA A 78 31.50 3.48 29.92
CA ALA A 78 32.79 3.37 30.60
C ALA A 78 32.79 2.39 31.80
N ALA A 79 31.61 2.01 32.31
CA ALA A 79 31.45 0.97 33.33
C ALA A 79 31.45 -0.46 32.76
N ASN A 80 31.25 -0.63 31.45
CA ASN A 80 31.11 -1.92 30.75
C ASN A 80 32.39 -2.32 30.01
N LEU A 81 33.58 -1.88 30.46
CA LEU A 81 34.85 -2.36 29.91
C LEU A 81 35.04 -3.89 30.08
N ASP A 82 34.23 -4.53 30.92
CA ASP A 82 34.32 -5.93 31.34
C ASP A 82 33.10 -6.78 30.91
N ASP A 83 32.39 -6.38 29.84
CA ASP A 83 31.22 -7.12 29.31
C ASP A 83 31.58 -8.38 28.49
N GLY A 84 32.79 -8.92 28.68
CA GLY A 84 33.34 -9.98 27.84
C GLY A 84 33.81 -9.50 26.45
N GLY A 85 33.85 -8.19 26.20
CA GLY A 85 34.36 -7.60 24.96
C GLY A 85 33.31 -7.47 23.86
N ASN A 86 32.04 -7.27 24.21
CA ASN A 86 30.94 -7.15 23.25
C ASN A 86 30.54 -5.70 22.94
N SER A 87 31.27 -4.71 23.47
CA SER A 87 31.05 -3.29 23.20
C SER A 87 32.23 -2.57 22.55
N LEU A 88 31.95 -1.52 21.77
CA LEU A 88 32.99 -0.71 21.13
C LEU A 88 33.94 -0.07 22.15
N ILE A 89 33.41 0.42 23.29
CA ILE A 89 34.25 1.02 24.33
C ILE A 89 35.18 0.02 25.02
N GLY A 90 34.76 -1.24 25.17
CA GLY A 90 35.60 -2.32 25.66
C GLY A 90 36.69 -2.72 24.66
N LYS A 91 36.40 -2.64 23.36
CA LYS A 91 37.30 -3.07 22.28
C LYS A 91 38.29 -2.05 21.77
N VAL A 92 38.21 -0.78 22.18
CA VAL A 92 39.15 0.26 21.73
C VAL A 92 40.62 -0.16 21.84
N ALA A 93 41.03 -0.88 22.90
CA ALA A 93 42.41 -1.34 23.02
C ALA A 93 42.81 -2.34 21.93
N GLU A 94 41.91 -3.27 21.58
CA GLU A 94 42.13 -4.25 20.51
C GLU A 94 42.08 -3.59 19.13
N ASP A 95 41.11 -2.70 18.89
CA ASP A 95 40.96 -2.03 17.60
C ASP A 95 42.14 -1.12 17.30
N MET A 96 42.70 -0.47 18.33
CA MET A 96 43.90 0.34 18.18
C MET A 96 45.18 -0.49 17.96
N ALA A 97 45.18 -1.80 18.25
CA ALA A 97 46.31 -2.68 17.95
C ALA A 97 46.49 -2.94 16.45
N TYR A 98 45.44 -2.71 15.64
CA TYR A 98 45.53 -2.68 14.18
C TYR A 98 46.11 -1.37 13.65
N GLU A 99 46.42 -0.40 14.52
CA GLU A 99 46.97 0.89 14.14
C GLU A 99 46.17 1.65 13.07
N PRO A 100 44.83 1.78 13.19
CA PRO A 100 44.01 2.40 12.15
C PRO A 100 44.31 3.89 11.95
N ASP A 101 44.36 4.30 10.70
CA ASP A 101 44.28 5.72 10.32
C ASP A 101 42.82 6.20 10.36
N LEU A 102 41.89 5.27 10.07
CA LEU A 102 40.46 5.50 10.08
C LEU A 102 39.74 4.32 10.76
N ILE A 103 38.79 4.63 11.65
CA ILE A 103 37.87 3.65 12.23
C ILE A 103 36.43 4.09 11.98
N THR A 104 35.56 3.15 11.58
CA THR A 104 34.13 3.44 11.39
C THR A 104 33.33 3.19 12.65
N ALA A 105 32.10 3.72 12.74
CA ALA A 105 31.13 3.39 13.77
C ALA A 105 29.77 3.21 13.09
N LEU A 106 29.53 2.00 12.59
CA LEU A 106 28.35 1.62 11.81
C LEU A 106 27.41 0.81 12.71
N ILE A 107 26.93 1.47 13.77
CA ILE A 107 26.32 0.82 14.93
C ILE A 107 25.18 1.65 15.48
N GLY A 108 24.30 0.98 16.21
CA GLY A 108 23.40 1.62 17.17
C GLY A 108 21.97 1.15 17.06
N ALA A 109 21.68 0.22 16.14
CA ALA A 109 20.33 -0.33 16.02
C ALA A 109 19.90 -0.97 17.35
N HIS A 110 20.80 -1.75 17.95
CA HIS A 110 20.58 -2.35 19.26
C HIS A 110 20.55 -1.30 20.38
N ASP A 111 21.51 -0.37 20.44
CA ASP A 111 21.60 0.66 21.49
C ASP A 111 20.33 1.52 21.63
N ILE A 112 19.74 1.95 20.51
CA ILE A 112 18.51 2.77 20.55
C ILE A 112 17.23 1.95 20.66
N SER A 113 17.26 0.65 20.34
CA SER A 113 16.10 -0.24 20.50
C SER A 113 15.80 -0.55 21.98
N THR A 114 16.84 -0.63 22.82
CA THR A 114 16.72 -0.93 24.26
C THR A 114 17.02 0.27 25.16
N GLY A 115 17.51 1.38 24.59
CA GLY A 115 18.00 2.55 25.30
C GLY A 115 17.36 3.87 24.83
N SER A 116 18.11 4.97 24.94
CA SER A 116 17.66 6.28 24.48
C SER A 116 18.68 6.92 23.55
N ALA A 117 18.22 7.77 22.62
CA ALA A 117 19.07 8.57 21.74
C ALA A 117 20.04 9.46 22.52
N VAL A 118 19.66 9.93 23.71
CA VAL A 118 20.51 10.73 24.59
C VAL A 118 21.69 9.90 25.10
N THR A 119 21.42 8.68 25.58
CA THR A 119 22.46 7.76 26.06
C THR A 119 23.37 7.31 24.93
N TYR A 120 22.81 7.00 23.76
CA TYR A 120 23.56 6.64 22.55
C TYR A 120 24.55 7.76 22.15
N LYS A 121 24.10 9.02 22.09
CA LYS A 121 24.97 10.16 21.78
C LYS A 121 26.07 10.37 22.83
N ALA A 122 25.73 10.29 24.11
CA ALA A 122 26.71 10.44 25.18
C ALA A 122 27.80 9.35 25.15
N THR A 123 27.42 8.11 24.81
CA THR A 123 28.36 6.98 24.71
C THR A 123 29.20 7.05 23.45
N LEU A 124 28.68 7.53 22.32
CA LEU A 124 29.47 7.88 21.13
C LEU A 124 30.57 8.89 21.46
N ILE A 125 30.25 9.96 22.21
CA ILE A 125 31.24 10.97 22.64
C ILE A 125 32.32 10.33 23.51
N ALA A 126 31.94 9.48 24.45
CA ALA A 126 32.88 8.79 25.33
C ALA A 126 33.79 7.82 24.56
N TRP A 127 33.23 7.04 23.63
CA TRP A 127 33.99 6.13 22.77
C TRP A 127 34.97 6.90 21.85
N HIS A 128 34.50 7.96 21.20
CA HIS A 128 35.33 8.85 20.40
C HIS A 128 36.50 9.42 21.21
N ALA A 129 36.24 9.90 22.43
CA ALA A 129 37.29 10.38 23.33
C ALA A 129 38.29 9.26 23.69
N ALA A 130 37.83 8.02 23.90
CA ALA A 130 38.70 6.88 24.19
C ALA A 130 39.58 6.47 22.99
N VAL A 131 39.05 6.53 21.76
CA VAL A 131 39.82 6.35 20.52
C VAL A 131 40.90 7.43 20.42
N LYS A 132 40.53 8.71 20.58
CA LYS A 132 41.48 9.83 20.49
C LYS A 132 42.54 9.80 21.59
N ALA A 133 42.19 9.34 22.80
CA ALA A 133 43.14 9.21 23.90
C ALA A 133 44.24 8.17 23.62
N ARG A 134 43.89 7.07 22.94
CA ARG A 134 44.85 6.02 22.57
C ARG A 134 45.61 6.35 21.29
N ARG A 135 44.94 6.90 20.29
CA ARG A 135 45.53 7.25 18.99
C ARG A 135 44.98 8.61 18.50
N PRO A 136 45.60 9.73 18.91
CA PRO A 136 45.12 11.07 18.54
C PRO A 136 45.00 11.33 17.04
N GLY A 137 45.80 10.62 16.23
CA GLY A 137 45.80 10.71 14.76
C GLY A 137 44.72 9.89 14.05
N CYS A 138 44.07 8.94 14.73
CA CYS A 138 43.01 8.10 14.14
C CYS A 138 41.76 8.94 13.88
N ARG A 139 41.19 8.86 12.68
CA ARG A 139 39.91 9.50 12.33
C ARG A 139 38.74 8.56 12.57
N VAL A 140 37.59 9.13 12.90
CA VAL A 140 36.35 8.40 13.18
C VAL A 140 35.29 8.78 12.14
N ALA A 141 34.78 7.79 11.40
CA ALA A 141 33.64 7.97 10.50
C ALA A 141 32.41 7.30 11.09
N TRP A 142 31.28 8.00 11.12
CA TRP A 142 30.05 7.52 11.78
C TRP A 142 28.86 7.56 10.83
N SER A 143 28.02 6.53 10.91
CA SER A 143 26.68 6.52 10.30
C SER A 143 25.62 6.41 11.38
N ALA A 144 24.49 7.08 11.19
CA ALA A 144 23.31 6.83 11.99
C ALA A 144 22.82 5.37 11.81
N PRO A 145 22.06 4.81 12.77
CA PRO A 145 21.47 3.49 12.64
C PRO A 145 20.50 3.40 11.45
N LEU A 146 20.50 2.26 10.76
CA LEU A 146 19.55 2.00 9.68
C LEU A 146 18.09 2.03 10.18
N PRO A 147 17.12 2.39 9.32
CA PRO A 147 15.73 2.24 9.67
C PRO A 147 15.35 0.77 9.83
N TYR A 148 14.34 0.50 10.65
CA TYR A 148 13.79 -0.83 10.85
C TYR A 148 12.89 -1.23 9.68
N ASN A 149 12.74 -2.52 9.41
CA ASN A 149 11.82 -3.00 8.38
C ASN A 149 10.38 -2.49 8.67
N PRO A 150 9.76 -1.73 7.75
CA PRO A 150 8.46 -1.10 7.99
C PRO A 150 7.31 -2.10 8.16
N ASP A 151 7.44 -3.33 7.66
CA ASP A 151 6.36 -4.33 7.65
C ASP A 151 6.37 -5.24 8.89
N GLN A 152 7.34 -5.09 9.78
CA GLN A 152 7.50 -5.95 10.96
C GLN A 152 6.85 -5.31 12.19
N SER A 153 5.68 -5.83 12.60
CA SER A 153 4.92 -5.40 13.78
C SER A 153 5.58 -5.85 15.09
N GLN A 154 6.74 -5.28 15.44
CA GLN A 154 7.35 -5.49 16.76
C GLN A 154 6.93 -4.38 17.74
N SER A 155 6.75 -4.73 19.02
CA SER A 155 6.41 -3.78 20.09
C SER A 155 7.45 -2.67 20.29
N THR A 156 8.67 -2.88 19.81
CA THR A 156 9.79 -1.93 19.87
C THR A 156 9.87 -0.98 18.67
N TYR A 157 9.15 -1.25 17.56
CA TYR A 157 9.26 -0.49 16.30
C TYR A 157 8.98 1.01 16.47
N ALA A 158 7.87 1.36 17.15
CA ALA A 158 7.49 2.75 17.38
C ALA A 158 8.52 3.49 18.25
N SER A 159 9.03 2.81 19.29
CA SER A 159 10.04 3.35 20.19
C SER A 159 11.37 3.57 19.46
N PHE A 160 11.82 2.57 18.70
CA PHE A 160 13.01 2.65 17.86
C PHE A 160 12.92 3.81 16.86
N THR A 161 11.82 3.90 16.12
CA THR A 161 11.60 4.95 15.12
C THR A 161 11.65 6.35 15.75
N ALA A 162 11.02 6.52 16.92
CA ALA A 162 11.07 7.78 17.66
C ALA A 162 12.49 8.13 18.14
N GLN A 163 13.23 7.17 18.71
CA GLN A 163 14.62 7.41 19.14
C GLN A 163 15.55 7.68 17.95
N ARG A 164 15.37 6.94 16.85
CA ARG A 164 16.13 7.14 15.61
C ARG A 164 15.89 8.53 15.04
N ALA A 165 14.65 9.01 15.01
CA ALA A 165 14.34 10.36 14.54
C ALA A 165 15.11 11.45 15.31
N ILE A 166 15.30 11.27 16.63
CA ILE A 166 16.11 12.16 17.46
C ILE A 166 17.59 12.14 17.06
N VAL A 167 18.15 10.97 16.73
CA VAL A 167 19.53 10.86 16.23
C VAL A 167 19.66 11.48 14.83
N MET A 168 18.68 11.24 13.96
CA MET A 168 18.66 11.76 12.59
C MET A 168 18.56 13.29 12.53
N ALA A 169 17.88 13.92 13.50
CA ALA A 169 17.83 15.38 13.61
C ALA A 169 19.22 16.03 13.76
N ASP A 170 20.17 15.31 14.37
CA ASP A 170 21.54 15.77 14.58
C ASP A 170 22.49 15.36 13.45
N ALA A 171 22.14 14.35 12.67
CA ALA A 171 23.05 13.65 11.76
C ALA A 171 23.63 14.54 10.65
N ARG A 172 22.92 15.60 10.25
CA ARG A 172 23.38 16.57 9.24
C ARG A 172 23.89 17.90 9.82
N ASP A 173 23.95 18.05 11.14
CA ASP A 173 24.57 19.22 11.78
C ASP A 173 25.99 18.89 12.26
N PRO A 174 27.05 19.36 11.56
CA PRO A 174 28.43 19.11 11.94
C PRO A 174 28.84 19.73 13.28
N ALA A 175 28.10 20.71 13.80
CA ALA A 175 28.33 21.21 15.15
C ALA A 175 27.89 20.19 16.23
N VAL A 176 26.97 19.30 15.86
CA VAL A 176 26.43 18.29 16.76
C VAL A 176 27.20 16.97 16.59
N TRP A 177 27.14 16.35 15.41
CA TRP A 177 27.81 15.07 15.19
C TRP A 177 29.34 15.14 15.30
N GLY A 178 29.92 16.33 15.04
CA GLY A 178 31.36 16.58 15.15
C GLY A 178 31.92 16.41 16.56
N GLN A 179 31.08 16.23 17.58
CA GLN A 179 31.50 15.93 18.95
C GLN A 179 31.93 14.47 19.13
N TRP A 180 31.48 13.56 18.27
CA TRP A 180 31.75 12.13 18.36
C TRP A 180 32.27 11.47 17.07
N ALA A 181 32.39 12.21 15.99
CA ALA A 181 33.00 11.73 14.75
C ALA A 181 33.76 12.85 14.03
N ASP A 182 34.72 12.47 13.19
CA ASP A 182 35.38 13.38 12.24
C ASP A 182 34.62 13.46 10.90
N TYR A 183 33.94 12.38 10.50
CA TYR A 183 33.21 12.26 9.23
C TYR A 183 31.81 11.66 9.42
N TYR A 184 30.83 12.20 8.69
CA TYR A 184 29.48 11.66 8.61
C TYR A 184 29.29 10.82 7.35
N LEU A 185 28.67 9.65 7.50
CA LEU A 185 28.33 8.71 6.43
C LEU A 185 26.80 8.56 6.37
N PRO A 186 26.11 8.99 5.30
CA PRO A 186 24.65 9.00 5.22
C PRO A 186 24.04 7.64 4.82
N LEU A 187 24.59 6.51 5.31
CA LEU A 187 24.16 5.16 4.88
C LEU A 187 22.68 4.87 5.23
N ALA A 188 22.23 5.42 6.35
CA ALA A 188 20.87 5.27 6.84
C ALA A 188 19.85 6.19 6.15
N GLU A 189 20.30 7.01 5.20
CA GLU A 189 19.48 7.96 4.47
C GLU A 189 19.28 7.54 3.01
N HIS A 190 19.65 6.32 2.61
CA HIS A 190 19.33 5.85 1.26
C HIS A 190 17.82 5.95 0.99
N PRO A 191 17.38 6.56 -0.13
CA PRO A 191 15.95 6.72 -0.45
C PRO A 191 15.20 5.39 -0.49
N ASP A 192 15.82 4.35 -1.04
CA ASP A 192 15.19 3.03 -1.19
C ASP A 192 14.76 2.37 0.12
N TRP A 193 15.34 2.76 1.27
CA TRP A 193 14.85 2.27 2.57
C TRP A 193 13.37 2.62 2.79
N ALA A 194 12.90 3.73 2.21
CA ALA A 194 11.50 4.14 2.24
C ALA A 194 10.76 3.76 0.94
N GLU A 195 11.39 3.89 -0.23
CA GLU A 195 10.73 3.70 -1.53
C GLU A 195 10.54 2.23 -1.92
N ILE A 196 11.50 1.37 -1.57
CA ILE A 196 11.47 -0.08 -1.83
C ILE A 196 11.05 -0.85 -0.58
N GLY A 197 11.36 -0.30 0.61
CA GLY A 197 10.82 -0.77 1.88
C GLY A 197 11.29 -2.19 2.25
N SER A 198 10.33 -3.05 2.61
CA SER A 198 10.59 -4.37 3.22
C SER A 198 11.40 -5.34 2.35
N ALA A 199 11.37 -5.19 1.03
CA ALA A 199 12.15 -6.04 0.11
C ALA A 199 13.67 -5.88 0.30
N LEU A 200 14.13 -4.78 0.91
CA LEU A 200 15.54 -4.59 1.23
C LEU A 200 15.97 -5.26 2.53
N TYR A 201 15.06 -5.84 3.29
CA TYR A 201 15.35 -6.46 4.59
C TYR A 201 15.15 -7.97 4.54
N ALA A 202 16.14 -8.73 5.01
CA ALA A 202 16.03 -10.17 5.20
C ALA A 202 15.16 -10.52 6.41
N ASP A 203 15.18 -9.66 7.43
CA ASP A 203 14.39 -9.80 8.64
C ASP A 203 13.89 -8.43 9.13
N SER A 204 13.76 -8.25 10.43
CA SER A 204 13.29 -7.02 11.05
C SER A 204 14.28 -5.85 10.93
N MET A 205 15.59 -6.09 10.76
CA MET A 205 16.62 -5.04 10.79
C MET A 205 17.85 -5.28 9.92
N HIS A 206 18.07 -6.52 9.46
CA HIS A 206 19.19 -6.87 8.61
C HIS A 206 18.82 -6.70 7.14
N PRO A 207 19.66 -6.02 6.34
CA PRO A 207 19.48 -5.92 4.90
C PRO A 207 19.57 -7.29 4.22
N THR A 208 18.85 -7.49 3.12
CA THR A 208 19.01 -8.67 2.26
C THR A 208 20.43 -8.73 1.67
N ALA A 209 20.87 -9.94 1.37
CA ALA A 209 22.11 -10.17 0.63
C ALA A 209 22.14 -9.42 -0.72
N PHE A 210 23.33 -9.34 -1.30
CA PHE A 210 23.51 -8.74 -2.62
C PHE A 210 22.62 -9.42 -3.67
N ASP A 211 22.10 -8.61 -4.58
CA ASP A 211 21.33 -9.03 -5.77
C ASP A 211 20.02 -9.79 -5.49
N ALA A 212 19.59 -9.86 -4.23
CA ALA A 212 18.36 -10.55 -3.81
C ALA A 212 17.04 -9.95 -4.36
N VAL A 213 17.08 -8.72 -4.88
CA VAL A 213 15.94 -8.02 -5.49
C VAL A 213 16.34 -7.52 -6.88
N ASN A 214 16.45 -8.39 -7.88
CA ASN A 214 16.83 -8.02 -9.26
C ASN A 214 18.11 -7.14 -9.34
N GLY A 215 19.13 -7.42 -8.51
CA GLY A 215 20.36 -6.59 -8.45
C GLY A 215 20.29 -5.38 -7.50
N MET A 216 19.23 -5.25 -6.70
CA MET A 216 18.97 -4.11 -5.80
C MET A 216 18.89 -4.51 -4.32
N GLY A 217 19.65 -5.53 -3.89
CA GLY A 217 19.63 -5.99 -2.49
C GLY A 217 20.02 -4.87 -1.49
N GLY A 218 19.56 -4.98 -0.24
CA GLY A 218 19.87 -3.98 0.79
C GLY A 218 21.38 -3.80 1.04
N GLN A 219 22.16 -4.87 0.91
CA GLN A 219 23.63 -4.81 0.95
C GLN A 219 24.24 -4.07 -0.26
N ASN A 220 23.60 -4.05 -1.44
CA ASN A 220 24.02 -3.22 -2.58
C ASN A 220 23.95 -1.73 -2.21
N ARG A 221 22.86 -1.30 -1.54
CA ARG A 221 22.65 0.12 -1.18
C ARG A 221 23.68 0.63 -0.20
N LEU A 222 23.98 -0.20 0.80
CA LEU A 222 25.03 0.10 1.76
C LEU A 222 26.39 0.17 1.08
N TYR A 223 26.70 -0.78 0.19
CA TYR A 223 27.97 -0.79 -0.52
C TYR A 223 28.18 0.47 -1.36
N ASP A 224 27.19 0.89 -2.14
CA ASP A 224 27.31 2.05 -3.04
C ASP A 224 27.61 3.35 -2.26
N GLN A 225 26.86 3.61 -1.18
CA GLN A 225 27.09 4.78 -0.33
C GLN A 225 28.40 4.67 0.46
N PHE A 226 28.70 3.49 1.00
CA PHE A 226 29.90 3.25 1.81
C PHE A 226 31.16 3.40 0.98
N ALA A 227 31.23 2.74 -0.19
CA ALA A 227 32.37 2.84 -1.09
C ALA A 227 32.58 4.28 -1.58
N ALA A 228 31.51 4.96 -2.01
CA ALA A 228 31.57 6.37 -2.42
C ALA A 228 32.16 7.28 -1.32
N ALA A 229 31.74 7.07 -0.07
CA ALA A 229 32.22 7.84 1.06
C ALA A 229 33.67 7.50 1.44
N LEU A 230 34.00 6.22 1.62
CA LEU A 230 35.31 5.80 2.09
C LEU A 230 36.41 5.97 1.05
N ASP A 231 36.12 5.80 -0.25
CA ASP A 231 37.06 6.13 -1.31
C ASP A 231 37.46 7.61 -1.26
N SER A 232 36.49 8.48 -0.98
CA SER A 232 36.70 9.93 -0.87
C SER A 232 37.52 10.29 0.37
N ILE A 233 37.26 9.63 1.50
CA ILE A 233 38.00 9.82 2.75
C ILE A 233 39.44 9.31 2.61
N ALA A 234 39.64 8.19 1.90
CA ALA A 234 40.96 7.60 1.67
C ALA A 234 41.82 8.42 0.69
N ASP A 235 41.20 9.18 -0.21
CA ASP A 235 41.90 10.09 -1.09
C ASP A 235 42.30 11.39 -0.36
N ALA A 236 43.55 11.43 0.09
CA ALA A 236 44.15 12.59 0.75
C ALA A 236 44.14 13.87 -0.11
N THR A 237 44.00 13.75 -1.44
CA THR A 237 43.92 14.92 -2.34
C THR A 237 42.57 15.64 -2.23
N ARG A 238 41.55 14.98 -1.65
CA ARG A 238 40.16 15.48 -1.60
C ARG A 238 39.77 16.18 -0.32
N ILE A 239 40.68 16.43 0.62
CA ILE A 239 40.33 17.00 1.94
C ILE A 239 39.50 18.30 1.88
N ASN A 240 39.81 19.16 0.91
CA ASN A 240 39.20 20.47 0.71
C ASN A 240 38.60 20.58 -0.69
N ALA A 241 38.30 19.45 -1.33
CA ALA A 241 37.74 19.45 -2.67
C ALA A 241 36.38 20.16 -2.67
N ASN A 242 36.26 21.16 -3.53
CA ASN A 242 35.02 21.91 -3.70
C ASN A 242 34.12 21.31 -4.78
N ALA A 243 34.52 20.22 -5.43
CA ALA A 243 33.81 19.58 -6.51
C ALA A 243 33.97 18.05 -6.43
N PRO A 244 33.00 17.27 -6.93
CA PRO A 244 33.03 15.80 -6.85
C PRO A 244 34.08 15.16 -7.78
N TYR A 245 34.14 13.83 -7.82
CA TYR A 245 34.84 13.12 -8.89
C TYR A 245 34.10 13.26 -10.22
N GLY A 246 34.84 13.13 -11.34
CA GLY A 246 34.25 13.15 -12.68
C GLY A 246 33.14 12.11 -12.88
N LYS A 247 33.28 10.93 -12.27
CA LYS A 247 32.33 9.81 -12.33
C LYS A 247 30.98 10.03 -11.62
N VAL A 248 30.83 11.13 -10.88
CA VAL A 248 29.58 11.46 -10.17
C VAL A 248 28.56 12.11 -11.09
N TRP A 249 29.03 12.78 -12.14
CA TRP A 249 28.18 13.55 -13.02
C TRP A 249 27.38 12.64 -13.95
N PRO A 250 26.07 12.87 -14.10
CA PRO A 250 25.31 12.26 -15.18
C PRO A 250 25.90 12.64 -16.54
N GLU A 251 25.72 11.76 -17.52
CA GLU A 251 26.18 11.95 -18.89
C GLU A 251 25.05 12.50 -19.77
N ASP A 252 25.40 13.02 -20.95
CA ASP A 252 24.42 13.40 -21.97
C ASP A 252 23.69 12.14 -22.48
N GLU A 253 22.40 12.27 -22.78
CA GLU A 253 21.56 11.17 -23.24
C GLU A 253 20.79 11.58 -24.50
N ASP A 254 20.81 10.71 -25.51
CA ASP A 254 20.13 10.92 -26.79
C ASP A 254 19.06 9.84 -27.04
N GLY A 255 18.16 10.10 -27.98
CA GLY A 255 17.13 9.13 -28.39
C GLY A 255 15.97 9.00 -27.41
N LEU A 256 15.75 10.01 -26.58
CA LEU A 256 14.74 9.98 -25.52
C LEU A 256 13.34 10.27 -26.08
N ALA A 257 12.29 9.69 -25.48
CA ALA A 257 10.92 10.05 -25.84
C ALA A 257 10.66 11.54 -25.56
N THR A 258 9.81 12.18 -26.38
CA THR A 258 9.36 13.56 -26.17
C THR A 258 8.44 13.66 -24.95
N GLU A 259 8.50 14.78 -24.22
CA GLU A 259 7.71 15.07 -23.00
C GLU A 259 7.81 14.01 -21.89
N ALA A 260 8.86 13.18 -21.92
CA ALA A 260 9.08 12.13 -20.94
C ALA A 260 9.63 12.71 -19.64
N GLN A 261 9.04 12.31 -18.51
CA GLN A 261 9.61 12.59 -17.20
C GLN A 261 10.73 11.60 -16.90
N LEU A 262 11.95 12.11 -16.71
CA LEU A 262 13.14 11.32 -16.40
C LEU A 262 13.54 11.51 -14.94
N VAL A 263 14.05 10.44 -14.33
CA VAL A 263 14.78 10.49 -13.06
C VAL A 263 16.14 9.83 -13.23
N ARG A 264 17.21 10.50 -12.82
CA ARG A 264 18.60 10.00 -12.85
C ARG A 264 19.20 10.07 -11.47
N ARG A 265 19.66 8.93 -10.97
CA ARG A 265 20.21 8.76 -9.63
C ARG A 265 21.73 8.67 -9.69
N PHE A 266 22.40 9.37 -8.78
CA PHE A 266 23.85 9.27 -8.61
C PHE A 266 24.24 9.44 -7.13
N VAL A 267 25.39 8.88 -6.76
CA VAL A 267 25.93 8.93 -5.39
C VAL A 267 27.10 9.91 -5.33
N ILE A 268 27.03 10.85 -4.40
CA ILE A 268 28.05 11.89 -4.20
C ILE A 268 29.36 11.25 -3.73
N SER A 269 30.45 11.53 -4.44
CA SER A 269 31.80 11.17 -4.02
C SER A 269 32.83 12.21 -4.49
N GLY A 270 33.97 12.27 -3.82
CA GLY A 270 35.11 13.11 -4.17
C GLY A 270 35.01 14.56 -3.71
N ILE A 271 34.02 14.90 -2.88
CA ILE A 271 33.91 16.23 -2.26
C ILE A 271 34.68 16.28 -0.93
N ALA A 272 34.88 17.49 -0.40
CA ALA A 272 35.55 17.72 0.89
C ALA A 272 35.02 16.79 1.98
N HIS A 273 35.93 16.26 2.81
CA HIS A 273 35.59 15.22 3.79
C HIS A 273 34.53 15.63 4.82
N LYS A 274 34.38 16.95 5.09
CA LYS A 274 33.35 17.51 5.99
C LYS A 274 32.00 17.78 5.31
N GLY A 275 31.86 17.43 4.04
CA GLY A 275 30.73 17.81 3.20
C GLY A 275 30.78 19.27 2.74
N LEU A 276 29.94 19.61 1.76
CA LEU A 276 29.89 20.93 1.13
C LEU A 276 28.58 21.63 1.48
N SER A 277 28.66 22.81 2.10
CA SER A 277 27.48 23.64 2.41
C SER A 277 26.85 24.29 1.19
N SER A 278 27.62 24.45 0.11
CA SER A 278 27.08 24.99 -1.15
C SER A 278 26.09 24.04 -1.81
N GLY A 279 26.14 22.74 -1.46
CA GLY A 279 25.12 21.77 -1.83
C GLY A 279 25.04 21.48 -3.32
N VAL A 280 23.82 21.29 -3.79
CA VAL A 280 23.49 21.09 -5.21
C VAL A 280 22.48 22.15 -5.63
N SER A 281 22.62 22.69 -6.84
CA SER A 281 21.55 23.48 -7.46
C SER A 281 21.36 23.08 -8.90
N VAL A 282 20.13 23.19 -9.39
CA VAL A 282 19.77 22.80 -10.75
C VAL A 282 18.91 23.88 -11.41
N SER A 283 19.09 24.06 -12.71
CA SER A 283 18.20 24.80 -13.60
C SER A 283 17.81 23.89 -14.77
N GLY A 284 16.56 23.96 -15.23
CA GLY A 284 16.03 23.03 -16.26
C GLY A 284 15.54 21.68 -15.71
N GLY A 285 15.50 21.52 -14.38
CA GLY A 285 15.01 20.32 -13.70
C GLY A 285 14.86 20.55 -12.20
N GLU A 286 14.65 19.47 -11.46
CA GLU A 286 14.54 19.43 -10.00
C GLU A 286 15.46 18.33 -9.44
N VAL A 287 15.96 18.51 -8.23
CA VAL A 287 16.76 17.53 -7.52
C VAL A 287 16.13 17.23 -6.16
N ARG A 288 16.32 16.01 -5.67
CA ARG A 288 16.08 15.69 -4.26
C ARG A 288 17.28 14.95 -3.67
N LEU A 289 17.45 15.14 -2.37
CA LEU A 289 18.46 14.50 -1.55
C LEU A 289 17.81 13.36 -0.77
N ASN A 290 18.32 12.13 -0.91
CA ASN A 290 18.01 11.02 -0.01
C ASN A 290 16.50 10.77 0.18
N GLY A 291 15.73 10.88 -0.91
CA GLY A 291 14.28 10.62 -0.91
C GLY A 291 13.43 11.76 -0.36
N GLY A 292 14.04 12.91 -0.06
CA GLY A 292 13.31 14.13 0.32
C GLY A 292 12.48 14.74 -0.81
N ALA A 293 11.89 15.90 -0.54
CA ALA A 293 11.13 16.63 -1.55
C ALA A 293 12.02 17.10 -2.72
N TYR A 294 11.46 17.07 -3.93
CA TYR A 294 12.06 17.69 -5.11
C TYR A 294 12.07 19.21 -4.99
N GLY A 295 13.16 19.82 -5.46
CA GLY A 295 13.29 21.26 -5.59
C GLY A 295 14.52 21.64 -6.41
N THR A 296 14.78 22.93 -6.58
CA THR A 296 15.90 23.39 -7.42
C THR A 296 17.22 23.53 -6.67
N ARG A 297 17.22 23.31 -5.35
CA ARG A 297 18.39 23.42 -4.47
C ARG A 297 18.36 22.40 -3.36
N ILE A 298 19.53 21.85 -3.06
CA ILE A 298 19.82 21.01 -1.91
C ILE A 298 20.82 21.75 -1.04
N GLY A 299 20.63 21.67 0.28
CA GLY A 299 21.55 22.22 1.27
C GLY A 299 22.86 21.42 1.35
N ARG A 300 23.44 21.34 2.55
CA ARG A 300 24.72 20.65 2.75
C ARG A 300 24.64 19.17 2.31
N ILE A 301 25.61 18.77 1.49
CA ILE A 301 25.79 17.38 1.02
C ILE A 301 27.07 16.75 1.59
N TYR A 302 27.07 15.43 1.70
CA TYR A 302 28.15 14.58 2.19
C TYR A 302 28.52 13.50 1.16
N ASN A 303 29.74 12.97 1.23
CA ASN A 303 30.08 11.81 0.41
C ASN A 303 29.21 10.61 0.85
N GLY A 304 28.65 9.89 -0.12
CA GLY A 304 27.65 8.85 0.09
C GLY A 304 26.19 9.33 -0.01
N ASP A 305 25.92 10.63 -0.14
CA ASP A 305 24.56 11.12 -0.39
C ASP A 305 24.06 10.66 -1.75
N VAL A 306 22.79 10.29 -1.83
CA VAL A 306 22.09 9.90 -3.06
C VAL A 306 21.28 11.08 -3.56
N ILE A 307 21.54 11.49 -4.80
CA ILE A 307 20.80 12.56 -5.47
C ILE A 307 19.98 11.97 -6.61
N ASP A 308 18.70 12.33 -6.65
CA ASP A 308 17.84 12.08 -7.81
C ASP A 308 17.60 13.38 -8.54
N LEU A 309 18.00 13.45 -9.80
CA LEU A 309 17.71 14.53 -10.75
C LEU A 309 16.46 14.16 -11.55
N ARG A 310 15.42 15.00 -11.50
CA ARG A 310 14.19 14.89 -12.27
C ARG A 310 14.09 15.99 -13.31
N LEU A 311 13.71 15.65 -14.53
CA LEU A 311 13.40 16.62 -15.59
C LEU A 311 12.31 16.10 -16.52
N THR A 312 11.83 16.95 -17.42
CA THR A 312 10.96 16.56 -18.54
C THR A 312 11.70 16.85 -19.84
N THR A 313 11.75 15.89 -20.76
CA THR A 313 12.38 16.07 -22.08
C THR A 313 11.56 17.00 -22.98
N SER A 314 12.16 17.44 -24.09
CA SER A 314 11.53 18.39 -25.02
C SER A 314 10.24 17.83 -25.61
N ALA A 315 9.29 18.70 -25.94
CA ALA A 315 8.12 18.33 -26.75
C ALA A 315 8.48 18.18 -28.24
N GLU A 316 9.59 18.79 -28.67
CA GLU A 316 10.11 18.68 -30.03
C GLU A 316 11.14 17.56 -30.11
N GLY A 317 11.18 16.84 -31.22
CA GLY A 317 12.19 15.82 -31.46
C GLY A 317 13.55 16.42 -31.84
N GLU A 318 14.63 15.63 -31.74
CA GLU A 318 16.01 16.09 -31.97
C GLU A 318 16.41 17.33 -31.15
N THR A 319 15.70 17.58 -30.05
CA THR A 319 15.80 18.81 -29.28
C THR A 319 16.27 18.50 -27.87
N ALA A 320 17.42 19.05 -27.51
CA ALA A 320 18.00 18.88 -26.18
C ALA A 320 17.25 19.73 -25.14
N THR A 321 16.78 19.07 -24.08
CA THR A 321 16.54 19.76 -22.81
C THR A 321 17.85 19.82 -22.06
N VAL A 322 18.35 21.03 -21.80
CA VAL A 322 19.62 21.23 -21.10
C VAL A 322 19.35 21.48 -19.62
N VAL A 323 19.93 20.61 -18.79
CA VAL A 323 19.98 20.78 -17.34
C VAL A 323 21.31 21.39 -16.96
N THR A 324 21.29 22.54 -16.29
CA THR A 324 22.49 23.11 -15.66
C THR A 324 22.56 22.63 -14.21
N LEU A 325 23.47 21.71 -13.91
CA LEU A 325 23.66 21.13 -12.59
C LEU A 325 24.94 21.68 -11.95
N THR A 326 24.82 22.23 -10.75
CA THR A 326 25.94 22.66 -9.92
C THR A 326 26.06 21.73 -8.71
N ILE A 327 27.22 21.11 -8.51
CA ILE A 327 27.54 20.33 -7.31
C ILE A 327 28.77 20.97 -6.67
N GLY A 328 28.60 21.52 -5.47
CA GLY A 328 29.70 22.20 -4.79
C GLY A 328 30.06 23.51 -5.48
N GLY A 329 31.23 23.55 -6.13
CA GLY A 329 31.78 24.68 -6.87
C GLY A 329 31.98 24.41 -8.36
N GLU A 330 31.57 23.25 -8.86
CA GLU A 330 31.60 22.91 -10.29
C GLU A 330 30.18 22.92 -10.85
N THR A 331 30.03 23.39 -12.09
CA THR A 331 28.76 23.42 -12.83
C THR A 331 28.96 22.75 -14.18
N ARG A 332 28.00 21.91 -14.56
CA ARG A 332 27.95 21.26 -15.87
C ARG A 332 26.58 21.44 -16.49
N GLU A 333 26.58 21.51 -17.82
CA GLU A 333 25.38 21.36 -18.62
C GLU A 333 25.30 19.90 -19.05
N ILE A 334 24.10 19.33 -18.92
CA ILE A 334 23.80 17.95 -19.28
C ILE A 334 22.62 17.99 -20.24
N GLY A 335 22.81 17.47 -21.44
CA GLY A 335 21.82 17.44 -22.52
C GLY A 335 21.02 16.14 -22.50
N TYR A 336 19.70 16.29 -22.56
CA TYR A 336 18.76 15.19 -22.76
C TYR A 336 18.03 15.41 -24.08
N THR A 337 18.54 14.81 -25.15
CA THR A 337 18.05 14.98 -26.52
C THR A 337 16.97 13.97 -26.84
N THR A 338 15.82 14.48 -27.25
CA THR A 338 14.74 13.66 -27.75
C THR A 338 15.11 12.99 -29.08
N ALA A 339 14.56 11.81 -29.33
CA ALA A 339 14.65 11.16 -30.64
C ALA A 339 14.13 12.10 -31.75
N ALA A 340 14.56 11.88 -32.98
CA ALA A 340 14.11 12.66 -34.13
C ALA A 340 12.58 12.74 -34.17
N GLY A 341 12.07 13.98 -34.30
CA GLY A 341 10.65 14.21 -34.49
C GLY A 341 10.27 13.67 -35.87
N ALA A 342 9.06 13.12 -36.02
CA ALA A 342 8.57 12.48 -37.24
C ALA A 342 8.35 13.45 -38.44
N GLY A 343 9.27 14.38 -38.71
CA GLY A 343 9.18 15.39 -39.75
C GLY A 343 10.50 15.54 -40.52
N GLY A 344 10.79 14.60 -41.41
CA GLY A 344 11.91 14.72 -42.36
C GLY A 344 12.29 13.45 -43.13
N GLU A 345 11.96 12.26 -42.63
CA GLU A 345 12.25 11.01 -43.34
C GLU A 345 11.26 10.73 -44.47
N VAL A 346 11.75 10.06 -45.53
CA VAL A 346 10.88 9.32 -46.44
C VAL A 346 10.03 8.39 -45.57
N PRO A 347 8.69 8.54 -45.57
CA PRO A 347 7.85 7.77 -44.65
C PRO A 347 8.11 6.28 -44.86
N PRO A 348 8.25 5.50 -43.77
CA PRO A 348 8.61 4.09 -43.88
C PRO A 348 7.59 3.36 -44.76
N LYS A 349 8.10 2.49 -45.62
CA LYS A 349 7.32 1.67 -46.56
C LYS A 349 7.17 0.27 -46.00
N VAL A 350 5.99 -0.06 -45.49
CA VAL A 350 5.66 -1.41 -45.02
C VAL A 350 4.98 -2.18 -46.15
N LEU A 351 5.58 -3.30 -46.53
CA LEU A 351 5.01 -4.25 -47.48
C LEU A 351 4.54 -5.50 -46.72
N SER A 352 3.24 -5.77 -46.74
CA SER A 352 2.68 -7.03 -46.24
C SER A 352 2.66 -8.07 -47.37
N GLU A 353 3.32 -9.19 -47.17
CA GLU A 353 3.42 -10.31 -48.11
C GLU A 353 2.95 -11.61 -47.44
N GLY A 354 2.53 -12.59 -48.23
CA GLY A 354 2.07 -13.87 -47.69
C GLY A 354 0.94 -14.52 -48.46
N ASP A 355 0.15 -15.31 -47.75
CA ASP A 355 -0.98 -16.08 -48.28
C ASP A 355 -2.36 -15.43 -48.00
N SER A 356 -3.43 -16.24 -47.99
CA SER A 356 -4.81 -15.78 -47.79
C SER A 356 -5.04 -15.07 -46.46
N ILE A 357 -4.29 -15.42 -45.41
CA ILE A 357 -4.44 -14.81 -44.08
C ILE A 357 -3.98 -13.33 -44.12
N SER A 358 -2.93 -13.02 -44.87
CA SER A 358 -2.44 -11.65 -45.04
C SER A 358 -3.16 -10.89 -46.16
N ALA A 359 -3.67 -11.60 -47.17
CA ALA A 359 -4.30 -11.02 -48.37
C ALA A 359 -5.72 -10.48 -48.13
N SER A 360 -6.42 -10.98 -47.11
CA SER A 360 -7.84 -10.68 -46.89
C SER A 360 -8.15 -9.18 -46.79
N THR A 361 -9.20 -8.75 -47.50
CA THR A 361 -9.77 -7.40 -47.42
C THR A 361 -10.99 -7.30 -46.51
N ASP A 362 -11.70 -8.41 -46.29
CA ASP A 362 -12.84 -8.52 -45.38
C ASP A 362 -12.94 -9.95 -44.81
N PRO A 363 -12.76 -10.16 -43.49
CA PRO A 363 -12.33 -9.12 -42.54
C PRO A 363 -10.94 -8.61 -42.90
N ALA A 364 -10.68 -7.33 -42.60
CA ALA A 364 -9.37 -6.74 -42.84
C ALA A 364 -8.29 -7.55 -42.09
N SER A 365 -7.24 -7.95 -42.80
CA SER A 365 -6.13 -8.67 -42.19
C SER A 365 -5.45 -7.86 -41.08
N PHE A 366 -4.73 -8.52 -40.18
CA PHE A 366 -4.08 -7.87 -39.03
C PHE A 366 -3.11 -6.75 -39.46
N THR A 367 -2.43 -6.89 -40.60
CA THR A 367 -1.56 -5.84 -41.15
C THR A 367 -2.35 -4.65 -41.69
N ARG A 368 -3.52 -4.86 -42.30
CA ARG A 368 -4.41 -3.79 -42.74
C ARG A 368 -5.06 -3.05 -41.57
N LEU A 369 -5.50 -3.79 -40.54
CA LEU A 369 -6.05 -3.20 -39.32
C LEU A 369 -5.01 -2.34 -38.60
N TRP A 370 -3.73 -2.73 -38.62
CA TRP A 370 -2.65 -1.90 -38.08
C TRP A 370 -2.37 -0.68 -38.96
N ALA A 371 -2.29 -0.84 -40.28
CA ALA A 371 -2.02 0.26 -41.20
C ALA A 371 -3.10 1.35 -41.14
N ALA A 372 -4.35 0.99 -40.86
CA ALA A 372 -5.43 1.95 -40.66
C ALA A 372 -5.19 2.92 -39.49
N ASP A 373 -4.48 2.48 -38.45
CA ASP A 373 -4.13 3.31 -37.29
C ASP A 373 -2.87 4.16 -37.52
N HIS A 374 -2.10 3.87 -38.57
CA HIS A 374 -0.81 4.50 -38.85
C HIS A 374 -0.82 5.18 -40.24
N PRO A 375 -1.66 6.22 -40.46
CA PRO A 375 -1.85 6.83 -41.77
C PRO A 375 -0.59 7.55 -42.31
N THR A 376 0.42 7.75 -41.47
CA THR A 376 1.72 8.33 -41.83
C THR A 376 2.70 7.31 -42.42
N VAL A 377 2.40 6.01 -42.32
CA VAL A 377 3.20 4.92 -42.90
C VAL A 377 2.69 4.60 -44.31
N VAL A 378 3.60 4.41 -45.27
CA VAL A 378 3.24 3.98 -46.61
C VAL A 378 3.07 2.47 -46.65
N TYR A 379 1.82 2.01 -46.55
CA TYR A 379 1.49 0.59 -46.53
C TYR A 379 1.06 0.05 -47.90
N ALA A 380 1.58 -1.12 -48.27
CA ALA A 380 1.07 -1.91 -49.39
C ALA A 380 0.86 -3.37 -48.98
N ASN A 381 -0.18 -3.99 -49.52
CA ASN A 381 -0.46 -5.41 -49.34
C ASN A 381 -0.26 -6.14 -50.67
N HIS A 382 0.72 -7.03 -50.69
CA HIS A 382 1.11 -7.83 -51.83
C HIS A 382 0.86 -9.33 -51.59
N ALA A 383 0.28 -9.70 -50.46
CA ALA A 383 -0.11 -11.07 -50.17
C ALA A 383 -1.19 -11.57 -51.14
N VAL A 384 -1.14 -12.86 -51.47
CA VAL A 384 -2.06 -13.48 -52.44
C VAL A 384 -2.67 -14.76 -51.86
N GLY A 385 -3.99 -14.88 -51.98
CA GLY A 385 -4.71 -16.09 -51.54
C GLY A 385 -4.16 -17.37 -52.16
N GLY A 386 -3.93 -18.39 -51.32
CA GLY A 386 -3.38 -19.68 -51.73
C GLY A 386 -1.91 -19.65 -52.18
N ALA A 387 -1.17 -18.58 -51.89
CA ALA A 387 0.26 -18.53 -52.18
C ALA A 387 1.04 -19.59 -51.40
N GLN A 388 2.10 -20.07 -52.05
CA GLN A 388 3.13 -20.94 -51.49
C GLN A 388 4.47 -20.19 -51.58
N LEU A 389 5.46 -20.60 -50.80
CA LEU A 389 6.79 -20.00 -50.82
C LEU A 389 7.45 -20.15 -52.21
N GLY A 390 7.47 -21.38 -52.73
CA GLY A 390 8.12 -21.74 -54.00
C GLY A 390 9.65 -21.66 -53.99
N PHE A 391 10.34 -22.41 -54.86
CA PHE A 391 11.81 -22.37 -54.96
C PHE A 391 12.33 -22.46 -56.40
N THR A 392 13.58 -22.02 -56.63
CA THR A 392 14.25 -22.10 -57.93
C THR A 392 14.36 -23.55 -58.41
N GLY A 393 13.69 -23.87 -59.53
CA GLY A 393 13.66 -25.23 -60.11
C GLY A 393 12.31 -25.94 -59.98
N ASP A 394 11.37 -25.41 -59.20
CA ASP A 394 9.99 -25.89 -59.16
C ASP A 394 9.24 -25.46 -60.44
N THR A 395 8.22 -26.24 -60.83
CA THR A 395 7.22 -25.78 -61.82
C THR A 395 6.25 -24.85 -61.10
N LEU A 396 6.63 -23.59 -60.92
CA LEU A 396 5.94 -22.66 -60.02
C LEU A 396 4.67 -22.08 -60.64
N PRO A 397 3.51 -22.16 -59.94
CA PRO A 397 2.38 -21.29 -60.21
C PRO A 397 2.79 -19.80 -60.13
N ALA A 398 2.14 -18.95 -60.92
CA ALA A 398 2.48 -17.52 -60.98
C ALA A 398 2.27 -16.76 -59.64
N ASN A 399 1.53 -17.34 -58.69
CA ASN A 399 1.20 -16.70 -57.41
C ASN A 399 2.16 -17.07 -56.26
N THR A 400 3.21 -17.88 -56.46
CA THR A 400 4.20 -18.15 -55.40
C THR A 400 4.98 -16.91 -55.03
N LEU A 401 5.47 -16.85 -53.79
CA LEU A 401 6.28 -15.71 -53.32
C LEU A 401 7.54 -15.56 -54.17
N TYR A 402 8.25 -16.67 -54.43
CA TYR A 402 9.46 -16.63 -55.25
C TYR A 402 9.20 -16.09 -56.68
N ALA A 403 8.06 -16.44 -57.30
CA ALA A 403 7.70 -15.93 -58.63
C ALA A 403 7.44 -14.41 -58.64
N ARG A 404 7.02 -13.84 -57.51
CA ARG A 404 6.69 -12.42 -57.35
C ARG A 404 7.75 -11.61 -56.57
N GLN A 405 8.87 -12.24 -56.21
CA GLN A 405 9.93 -11.62 -55.40
C GLN A 405 10.47 -10.33 -56.05
N ALA A 406 10.64 -10.35 -57.37
CA ALA A 406 11.13 -9.18 -58.11
C ALA A 406 10.15 -7.99 -58.02
N ASP A 407 8.84 -8.25 -58.09
CA ASP A 407 7.81 -7.21 -57.97
C ASP A 407 7.74 -6.65 -56.55
N ALA A 408 7.86 -7.53 -55.54
CA ALA A 408 7.93 -7.14 -54.14
C ALA A 408 9.18 -6.30 -53.82
N LEU A 409 10.35 -6.64 -54.38
CA LEU A 409 11.57 -5.86 -54.26
C LEU A 409 11.47 -4.50 -54.96
N ALA A 410 10.79 -4.44 -56.11
CA ALA A 410 10.60 -3.20 -56.87
C ALA A 410 9.73 -2.16 -56.14
N TYR A 411 8.98 -2.55 -55.10
CA TYR A 411 8.27 -1.63 -54.21
C TYR A 411 9.24 -0.81 -53.32
N GLU A 412 10.47 -1.28 -53.16
CA GLU A 412 11.49 -0.72 -52.27
C GLU A 412 10.98 -0.61 -50.82
N PRO A 413 10.55 -1.73 -50.20
CA PRO A 413 10.09 -1.70 -48.81
C PRO A 413 11.23 -1.36 -47.86
N THR A 414 10.96 -0.50 -46.88
CA THR A 414 11.85 -0.37 -45.73
C THR A 414 11.60 -1.51 -44.74
N HIS A 415 10.36 -2.03 -44.69
CA HIS A 415 9.97 -3.15 -43.83
C HIS A 415 9.13 -4.17 -44.62
N LEU A 416 9.48 -5.46 -44.53
CA LEU A 416 8.72 -6.56 -45.09
C LEU A 416 8.07 -7.36 -43.95
N VAL A 417 6.74 -7.42 -43.94
CA VAL A 417 5.98 -8.28 -43.04
C VAL A 417 5.56 -9.54 -43.79
N LEU A 418 5.95 -10.72 -43.29
CA LEU A 418 5.72 -11.99 -43.97
C LEU A 418 5.03 -13.02 -43.07
N LEU A 419 3.87 -13.51 -43.50
CA LEU A 419 3.24 -14.73 -42.98
C LEU A 419 3.05 -15.71 -44.13
N ILE A 420 3.70 -16.87 -44.05
CA ILE A 420 3.60 -17.91 -45.08
C ILE A 420 3.85 -19.30 -44.48
N GLY A 421 3.28 -20.33 -45.10
CA GLY A 421 3.56 -21.74 -44.80
C GLY A 421 2.33 -22.59 -44.56
N ALA A 422 1.15 -22.00 -44.34
CA ALA A 422 -0.09 -22.75 -44.13
C ALA A 422 -0.43 -23.70 -45.31
N ASN A 423 0.04 -23.37 -46.51
CA ASN A 423 -0.28 -24.07 -47.76
C ASN A 423 0.76 -25.13 -48.18
N ASP A 424 2.00 -25.02 -47.71
CA ASP A 424 3.14 -25.75 -48.27
C ASP A 424 4.23 -26.16 -47.25
N LEU A 425 4.01 -25.88 -45.95
CA LEU A 425 4.87 -26.41 -44.89
C LEU A 425 4.78 -27.95 -44.85
N ALA A 426 5.85 -28.59 -45.32
CA ALA A 426 6.03 -30.03 -45.35
C ALA A 426 6.52 -30.58 -43.99
N GLY A 427 6.76 -31.89 -43.90
CA GLY A 427 7.28 -32.52 -42.67
C GLY A 427 8.76 -32.23 -42.37
N ASP A 428 9.55 -31.78 -43.36
CA ASP A 428 10.94 -31.35 -43.15
C ASP A 428 11.01 -29.81 -43.01
N THR A 429 10.89 -29.36 -41.76
CA THR A 429 10.97 -27.96 -41.37
C THR A 429 12.31 -27.31 -41.76
N THR A 430 13.40 -28.08 -41.78
CA THR A 430 14.74 -27.54 -42.04
C THR A 430 14.87 -27.07 -43.48
N ALA A 431 14.46 -27.92 -44.43
CA ALA A 431 14.49 -27.58 -45.85
C ALA A 431 13.58 -26.39 -46.17
N TYR A 432 12.41 -26.30 -45.54
CA TYR A 432 11.48 -25.19 -45.74
C TYR A 432 12.05 -23.86 -45.25
N VAL A 433 12.62 -23.85 -44.04
CA VAL A 433 13.26 -22.66 -43.45
C VAL A 433 14.44 -22.17 -44.29
N SER A 434 15.28 -23.07 -44.82
CA SER A 434 16.36 -22.67 -45.74
C SER A 434 15.85 -21.98 -47.00
N ARG A 435 14.72 -22.42 -47.55
CA ARG A 435 14.10 -21.78 -48.73
C ARG A 435 13.51 -20.43 -48.36
N LEU A 436 12.91 -20.32 -47.18
CA LEU A 436 12.34 -19.07 -46.68
C LEU A 436 13.43 -18.00 -46.55
N TYR A 437 14.59 -18.34 -45.98
CA TYR A 437 15.69 -17.40 -45.86
C TYR A 437 16.34 -17.06 -47.20
N ALA A 438 16.38 -18.01 -48.15
CA ALA A 438 16.78 -17.70 -49.52
C ALA A 438 15.83 -16.71 -50.22
N TYR A 439 14.53 -16.76 -49.91
CA TYR A 439 13.55 -15.76 -50.36
C TYR A 439 13.75 -14.39 -49.69
N LEU A 440 14.15 -14.36 -48.41
CA LEU A 440 14.34 -13.11 -47.67
C LEU A 440 15.68 -12.43 -47.97
N ALA A 441 16.71 -13.19 -48.37
CA ALA A 441 18.07 -12.69 -48.57
C ALA A 441 18.19 -11.46 -49.49
N PRO A 442 17.48 -11.37 -50.64
CA PRO A 442 17.52 -10.17 -51.48
C PRO A 442 16.95 -8.91 -50.81
N PHE A 443 15.92 -9.05 -49.96
CA PHE A 443 15.35 -7.92 -49.21
C PHE A 443 16.34 -7.43 -48.15
N LYS A 444 16.97 -8.35 -47.40
CA LYS A 444 18.03 -7.99 -46.44
C LYS A 444 19.21 -7.31 -47.14
N ALA A 445 19.62 -7.81 -48.31
CA ALA A 445 20.69 -7.20 -49.10
C ALA A 445 20.33 -5.79 -49.61
N ALA A 446 19.04 -5.49 -49.78
CA ALA A 446 18.53 -4.17 -50.12
C ALA A 446 18.36 -3.24 -48.90
N GLY A 447 18.63 -3.72 -47.68
CA GLY A 447 18.47 -2.96 -46.44
C GLY A 447 17.04 -2.95 -45.88
N THR A 448 16.16 -3.83 -46.35
CA THR A 448 14.80 -3.99 -45.80
C THR A 448 14.85 -4.74 -44.46
N THR A 449 14.21 -4.18 -43.44
CA THR A 449 13.95 -4.85 -42.15
C THR A 449 12.89 -5.94 -42.34
N ILE A 450 13.17 -7.15 -41.87
CA ILE A 450 12.31 -8.32 -42.04
C ILE A 450 11.57 -8.64 -40.74
N VAL A 451 10.24 -8.55 -40.80
CA VAL A 451 9.32 -8.92 -39.72
C VAL A 451 8.59 -10.19 -40.13
N LEU A 452 8.92 -11.30 -39.48
CA LEU A 452 8.40 -12.63 -39.81
C LEU A 452 7.32 -13.05 -38.82
N CYS A 453 6.24 -13.67 -39.29
CA CYS A 453 5.17 -14.17 -38.44
C CYS A 453 5.25 -15.69 -38.28
N THR A 454 4.96 -16.19 -37.08
CA THR A 454 4.73 -17.63 -36.88
C THR A 454 3.49 -18.11 -37.62
N VAL A 455 3.47 -19.40 -38.01
CA VAL A 455 2.29 -19.99 -38.65
C VAL A 455 1.18 -20.22 -37.62
N LEU A 456 -0.06 -20.05 -38.07
CA LEU A 456 -1.27 -20.18 -37.27
C LEU A 456 -1.74 -21.64 -37.17
N PRO A 457 -2.55 -21.97 -36.13
CA PRO A 457 -3.20 -23.26 -36.03
C PRO A 457 -4.20 -23.47 -37.18
N ARG A 458 -4.36 -24.74 -37.57
CA ARG A 458 -5.23 -25.18 -38.65
C ARG A 458 -5.82 -26.54 -38.32
N ASP A 459 -7.10 -26.73 -38.67
CA ASP A 459 -7.77 -28.01 -38.54
C ASP A 459 -7.33 -28.98 -39.65
N SER A 460 -6.14 -29.58 -39.46
CA SER A 460 -5.68 -30.67 -40.32
C SER A 460 -4.77 -31.65 -39.56
N SER A 461 -4.86 -32.92 -39.92
CA SER A 461 -4.10 -33.99 -39.29
C SER A 461 -2.59 -33.76 -39.37
N GLY A 462 -1.91 -33.81 -38.21
CA GLY A 462 -0.46 -33.65 -38.11
C GLY A 462 0.04 -32.22 -38.31
N TRP A 463 -0.86 -31.21 -38.30
CA TRP A 463 -0.46 -29.80 -38.41
C TRP A 463 0.22 -29.27 -37.14
N GLN A 464 -0.25 -29.68 -35.96
CA GLN A 464 0.30 -29.24 -34.67
C GLN A 464 1.82 -29.43 -34.61
N ASP A 465 2.29 -30.65 -34.88
CA ASP A 465 3.73 -30.97 -34.83
C ASP A 465 4.55 -30.10 -35.81
N LYS A 466 4.00 -29.83 -37.00
CA LYS A 466 4.66 -28.98 -38.00
C LYS A 466 4.72 -27.52 -37.58
N MET A 467 3.59 -27.01 -37.09
CA MET A 467 3.45 -25.65 -36.56
C MET A 467 4.42 -25.44 -35.40
N ASP A 468 4.43 -26.34 -34.43
CA ASP A 468 5.29 -26.28 -33.25
C ASP A 468 6.77 -26.32 -33.65
N ALA A 469 7.16 -27.23 -34.56
CA ALA A 469 8.53 -27.32 -35.04
C ALA A 469 8.98 -26.07 -35.83
N PHE A 470 8.12 -25.54 -36.70
CA PHE A 470 8.42 -24.35 -37.49
C PHE A 470 8.49 -23.10 -36.62
N ASN A 471 7.50 -22.88 -35.76
CA ASN A 471 7.44 -21.73 -34.87
C ASN A 471 8.60 -21.74 -33.86
N ALA A 472 8.96 -22.91 -33.32
CA ALA A 472 10.13 -23.06 -32.47
C ALA A 472 11.43 -22.72 -33.22
N ARG A 473 11.54 -23.09 -34.50
CA ARG A 473 12.72 -22.74 -35.30
C ARG A 473 12.82 -21.23 -35.56
N LEU A 474 11.71 -20.57 -35.86
CA LEU A 474 11.72 -19.11 -36.07
C LEU A 474 12.19 -18.35 -34.82
N ARG A 475 11.73 -18.76 -33.63
CA ARG A 475 12.18 -18.15 -32.34
C ARG A 475 13.69 -18.24 -32.11
N LEU A 476 14.35 -19.28 -32.64
CA LEU A 476 15.80 -19.45 -32.51
C LEU A 476 16.61 -18.62 -33.51
N ASP A 477 15.99 -18.27 -34.64
CA ASP A 477 16.66 -17.64 -35.77
C ASP A 477 16.44 -16.11 -35.82
N GLU A 478 15.55 -15.56 -34.98
CA GLU A 478 15.35 -14.11 -34.81
C GLU A 478 16.66 -13.40 -34.48
N GLY A 479 16.89 -12.23 -35.09
CA GLY A 479 18.12 -11.45 -34.95
C GLY A 479 19.32 -11.99 -35.75
N THR A 480 19.20 -13.18 -36.35
CA THR A 480 20.26 -13.76 -37.19
C THR A 480 19.83 -13.83 -38.66
N GLU A 481 18.75 -14.55 -38.94
CA GLU A 481 18.26 -14.80 -40.30
C GLU A 481 17.26 -13.74 -40.76
N PHE A 482 16.49 -13.19 -39.83
CA PHE A 482 15.56 -12.06 -40.00
C PHE A 482 15.59 -11.19 -38.74
N ASP A 483 14.95 -10.02 -38.77
CA ASP A 483 15.18 -8.98 -37.77
C ASP A 483 14.23 -9.07 -36.58
N PHE A 484 12.93 -9.30 -36.82
CA PHE A 484 11.91 -9.34 -35.77
C PHE A 484 10.88 -10.47 -35.97
N LEU A 485 10.48 -11.12 -34.88
CA LEU A 485 9.46 -12.17 -34.87
C LEU A 485 8.13 -11.66 -34.29
N VAL A 486 7.06 -11.87 -35.04
CA VAL A 486 5.69 -11.77 -34.55
C VAL A 486 5.23 -13.17 -34.17
N ASP A 487 5.34 -13.50 -32.87
CA ASP A 487 4.99 -14.82 -32.38
C ASP A 487 3.49 -14.92 -32.04
N PHE A 488 2.67 -15.14 -33.07
CA PHE A 488 1.24 -15.34 -32.91
C PHE A 488 0.85 -16.50 -31.99
N ALA A 489 1.72 -17.46 -31.69
CA ALA A 489 1.40 -18.52 -30.73
C ALA A 489 1.17 -17.98 -29.30
N THR A 490 1.60 -16.74 -29.03
CA THR A 490 1.32 -16.01 -27.77
C THR A 490 -0.05 -15.31 -27.77
N SER A 491 -0.72 -15.22 -28.93
CA SER A 491 -2.08 -14.71 -29.07
C SER A 491 -3.09 -15.83 -28.81
N GLU A 492 -4.23 -15.48 -28.22
CA GLU A 492 -5.41 -16.34 -28.11
C GLU A 492 -5.81 -16.94 -29.47
N ALA A 493 -5.68 -16.18 -30.56
CA ALA A 493 -6.00 -16.66 -31.91
C ALA A 493 -4.92 -17.57 -32.50
N GLY A 494 -3.67 -17.51 -32.04
CA GLY A 494 -2.59 -18.37 -32.54
C GLY A 494 -2.28 -19.57 -31.65
N ALA A 495 -2.93 -19.68 -30.49
CA ALA A 495 -2.82 -20.84 -29.61
C ALA A 495 -3.45 -22.10 -30.25
N TRP A 496 -2.82 -23.25 -30.05
CA TRP A 496 -3.41 -24.52 -30.53
C TRP A 496 -4.78 -24.76 -29.89
N GLY A 497 -5.77 -25.12 -30.72
CA GLY A 497 -7.17 -25.28 -30.34
C GLY A 497 -8.04 -24.10 -30.76
N ALA A 498 -7.46 -22.90 -30.95
CA ALA A 498 -8.20 -21.71 -31.38
C ALA A 498 -8.90 -21.90 -32.74
N GLN A 499 -8.32 -22.69 -33.62
CA GLN A 499 -8.89 -23.02 -34.93
C GLN A 499 -10.24 -23.76 -34.85
N LEU A 500 -10.58 -24.34 -33.71
CA LEU A 500 -11.86 -25.02 -33.50
C LEU A 500 -12.97 -24.05 -33.05
N ASP A 501 -12.61 -22.85 -32.61
CA ASP A 501 -13.57 -21.81 -32.24
C ASP A 501 -14.04 -21.08 -33.50
N THR A 502 -15.29 -21.36 -33.90
CA THR A 502 -15.91 -20.73 -35.07
C THR A 502 -16.05 -19.21 -34.98
N ALA A 503 -15.97 -18.63 -33.78
CA ALA A 503 -15.95 -17.17 -33.60
C ALA A 503 -14.58 -16.59 -33.97
N LEU A 504 -13.50 -17.36 -33.82
CA LEU A 504 -12.13 -16.95 -34.15
C LEU A 504 -11.70 -17.41 -35.54
N TYR A 505 -12.20 -18.56 -36.02
CA TYR A 505 -11.87 -19.16 -37.31
C TYR A 505 -13.13 -19.62 -38.05
N GLY A 506 -13.40 -19.04 -39.23
CA GLY A 506 -14.64 -19.34 -39.95
C GLY A 506 -14.72 -20.75 -40.53
N ASP A 507 -13.57 -21.35 -40.85
CA ASP A 507 -13.45 -22.65 -41.55
C ASP A 507 -12.34 -23.54 -40.99
N GLY A 508 -11.82 -23.22 -39.79
CA GLY A 508 -10.70 -23.93 -39.18
C GLY A 508 -9.33 -23.62 -39.78
N LEU A 509 -9.22 -22.62 -40.67
CA LEU A 509 -7.96 -22.13 -41.23
C LEU A 509 -7.88 -20.59 -41.24
N HIS A 510 -8.94 -19.91 -41.64
CA HIS A 510 -8.97 -18.46 -41.82
C HIS A 510 -9.53 -17.76 -40.57
N PRO A 511 -8.76 -16.88 -39.93
CA PRO A 511 -9.25 -16.08 -38.82
C PRO A 511 -10.42 -15.17 -39.24
N THR A 512 -11.40 -15.01 -38.36
CA THR A 512 -12.48 -14.03 -38.51
C THR A 512 -11.99 -12.62 -38.19
N ALA A 513 -12.88 -11.62 -38.21
CA ALA A 513 -12.57 -10.27 -37.74
C ALA A 513 -12.05 -10.26 -36.29
N ALA A 514 -12.66 -11.06 -35.42
CA ALA A 514 -12.23 -11.20 -34.03
C ALA A 514 -10.85 -11.84 -33.94
N GLY A 515 -10.61 -12.91 -34.71
CA GLY A 515 -9.28 -13.54 -34.81
C GLY A 515 -8.20 -12.55 -35.26
N HIS A 516 -8.44 -11.80 -36.34
CA HIS A 516 -7.49 -10.80 -36.83
C HIS A 516 -7.24 -9.65 -35.84
N ALA A 517 -8.23 -9.23 -35.06
CA ALA A 517 -8.04 -8.24 -34.00
C ALA A 517 -7.09 -8.75 -32.90
N LEU A 518 -7.20 -10.03 -32.52
CA LEU A 518 -6.32 -10.67 -31.54
C LEU A 518 -4.90 -10.86 -32.06
N LEU A 519 -4.75 -11.17 -33.35
CA LEU A 519 -3.43 -11.22 -34.00
C LEU A 519 -2.80 -9.83 -34.02
N LYS A 520 -3.56 -8.78 -34.36
CA LYS A 520 -3.07 -7.39 -34.36
C LYS A 520 -2.45 -6.97 -33.01
N ARG A 521 -3.00 -7.44 -31.88
CA ARG A 521 -2.45 -7.13 -30.53
C ARG A 521 -1.02 -7.61 -30.33
N VAL A 522 -0.61 -8.70 -30.99
CA VAL A 522 0.76 -9.23 -30.95
C VAL A 522 1.62 -8.65 -32.08
N PHE A 523 1.00 -8.37 -33.24
CA PHE A 523 1.69 -7.77 -34.38
C PHE A 523 2.12 -6.32 -34.14
N ALA A 524 1.20 -5.47 -33.67
CA ALA A 524 1.41 -4.03 -33.55
C ALA A 524 2.66 -3.67 -32.70
N PRO A 525 2.87 -4.28 -31.52
CA PRO A 525 4.05 -3.99 -30.71
C PRO A 525 5.38 -4.21 -31.44
N VAL A 526 5.47 -5.30 -32.21
CA VAL A 526 6.68 -5.69 -32.94
C VAL A 526 6.94 -4.76 -34.12
N ILE A 527 5.93 -4.52 -34.97
CA ILE A 527 6.13 -3.67 -36.15
C ILE A 527 6.36 -2.20 -35.76
N ASN A 528 5.71 -1.71 -34.72
CA ASN A 528 5.95 -0.35 -34.21
C ASN A 528 7.38 -0.21 -33.71
N HIS A 529 7.86 -1.19 -32.92
CA HIS A 529 9.25 -1.19 -32.46
C HIS A 529 10.24 -1.22 -33.62
N ALA A 530 10.01 -2.07 -34.64
CA ALA A 530 10.83 -2.12 -35.83
C ALA A 530 10.87 -0.77 -36.59
N LEU A 531 9.76 -0.04 -36.59
CA LEU A 531 9.60 1.28 -37.22
C LEU A 531 10.08 2.45 -36.34
N GLY A 532 10.52 2.21 -35.10
CA GLY A 532 10.83 3.27 -34.13
C GLY A 532 9.59 4.06 -33.66
N ILE A 533 8.39 3.50 -33.85
CA ILE A 533 7.14 4.09 -33.36
C ILE A 533 6.95 3.62 -31.91
N PRO A 534 6.73 4.55 -30.96
CA PRO A 534 6.46 4.19 -29.57
C PRO A 534 5.21 3.30 -29.45
N ASN A 535 5.30 2.18 -28.72
CA ASN A 535 4.12 1.38 -28.37
C ASN A 535 3.35 1.91 -27.17
N GLU A 536 2.04 1.87 -27.25
CA GLU A 536 1.18 2.21 -26.13
C GLU A 536 0.54 0.95 -25.57
N PRO A 537 0.31 0.89 -24.24
CA PRO A 537 -0.33 -0.27 -23.65
C PRO A 537 -1.77 -0.39 -24.18
N LEU A 538 -2.24 -1.63 -24.29
CA LEU A 538 -3.63 -1.90 -24.66
C LEU A 538 -4.58 -1.22 -23.67
N ASP A 539 -5.72 -0.77 -24.19
CA ASP A 539 -6.81 -0.24 -23.38
C ASP A 539 -7.15 -1.21 -22.25
N PHE A 540 -7.31 -0.66 -21.05
CA PHE A 540 -7.58 -1.41 -19.84
C PHE A 540 -8.70 -0.76 -19.03
N ALA A 541 -9.30 -1.53 -18.14
CA ALA A 541 -10.37 -1.09 -17.28
C ALA A 541 -10.26 -1.76 -15.91
N PHE A 542 -10.73 -1.08 -14.88
CA PHE A 542 -10.92 -1.66 -13.56
C PHE A 542 -12.41 -1.85 -13.34
N GLU A 543 -12.81 -3.03 -12.88
CA GLU A 543 -14.18 -3.26 -12.45
C GLU A 543 -14.49 -2.37 -11.25
N PRO A 544 -15.57 -1.58 -11.27
CA PRO A 544 -15.88 -0.66 -10.18
C PRO A 544 -16.31 -1.41 -8.92
N GLN A 545 -15.93 -0.87 -7.76
CA GLN A 545 -16.42 -1.36 -6.47
C GLN A 545 -17.73 -0.66 -6.11
N ALA A 546 -18.83 -1.40 -6.13
CA ALA A 546 -20.11 -0.95 -5.61
C ALA A 546 -20.25 -1.33 -4.12
N ALA A 547 -21.08 -0.59 -3.39
CA ALA A 547 -21.45 -0.91 -2.02
C ALA A 547 -20.26 -1.02 -1.04
N ALA A 548 -19.27 -0.14 -1.17
CA ALA A 548 -18.13 -0.08 -0.28
C ALA A 548 -18.52 0.36 1.15
N ASP A 549 -17.93 -0.26 2.17
CA ASP A 549 -17.95 0.26 3.53
C ASP A 549 -17.36 1.67 3.54
N ALA A 550 -17.89 2.55 4.39
CA ALA A 550 -17.42 3.93 4.48
C ALA A 550 -15.99 4.00 5.05
N ASP A 551 -15.22 5.00 4.63
CA ASP A 551 -13.87 5.28 5.15
C ASP A 551 -12.91 4.07 5.04
N THR A 552 -12.96 3.35 3.92
CA THR A 552 -12.29 2.07 3.72
C THR A 552 -11.53 2.03 2.38
N ASP A 553 -10.30 1.50 2.42
CA ASP A 553 -9.50 1.24 1.21
C ASP A 553 -10.02 0.03 0.43
N TYR A 554 -10.19 0.18 -0.88
CA TYR A 554 -10.47 -0.91 -1.80
C TYR A 554 -9.39 -1.01 -2.85
N ASP A 555 -9.01 -2.25 -3.17
CA ASP A 555 -7.98 -2.58 -4.15
C ASP A 555 -8.63 -3.17 -5.40
N SER A 556 -8.24 -2.69 -6.57
CA SER A 556 -8.67 -3.29 -7.84
C SER A 556 -8.06 -4.67 -8.02
N ALA A 557 -8.70 -5.50 -8.85
CA ALA A 557 -8.01 -6.66 -9.42
C ALA A 557 -6.75 -6.20 -10.19
N PRO A 558 -5.65 -6.98 -10.17
CA PRO A 558 -4.45 -6.64 -10.92
C PRO A 558 -4.71 -6.70 -12.42
N TYR A 559 -4.34 -5.64 -13.14
CA TYR A 559 -4.29 -5.60 -14.59
C TYR A 559 -2.89 -5.97 -15.07
N ALA A 560 -2.75 -6.98 -15.92
CA ALA A 560 -1.49 -7.31 -16.57
C ALA A 560 -1.28 -6.40 -17.81
N VAL A 561 -0.24 -5.57 -17.76
CA VAL A 561 0.14 -4.65 -18.83
C VAL A 561 0.43 -5.45 -20.10
N ALA A 562 -0.29 -5.13 -21.16
CA ALA A 562 -0.16 -5.73 -22.48
C ALA A 562 0.05 -4.64 -23.55
N GLY A 563 0.57 -5.02 -24.72
CA GLY A 563 0.69 -4.11 -25.88
C GLY A 563 2.04 -3.40 -26.03
N LEU A 564 3.01 -3.70 -25.17
CA LEU A 564 4.38 -3.18 -25.28
C LEU A 564 5.30 -4.23 -25.92
N TYR A 565 6.32 -3.78 -26.65
CA TYR A 565 7.37 -4.67 -27.14
C TYR A 565 8.20 -5.20 -25.95
N PRO A 566 8.76 -6.44 -26.00
CA PRO A 566 9.60 -6.96 -24.92
C PRO A 566 10.74 -6.01 -24.55
N GLY A 567 10.80 -5.64 -23.26
CA GLY A 567 11.80 -4.71 -22.72
C GLY A 567 11.49 -3.23 -22.91
N GLU A 568 10.45 -2.88 -23.68
CA GLU A 568 9.98 -1.50 -23.81
C GLU A 568 9.25 -1.06 -22.54
N THR A 569 9.57 0.14 -22.04
CA THR A 569 9.00 0.70 -20.82
C THR A 569 7.99 1.80 -21.10
N ARG A 570 6.93 1.88 -20.30
CA ARG A 570 6.04 3.05 -20.26
C ARG A 570 5.91 3.60 -18.86
N PRO A 571 5.87 4.94 -18.72
CA PRO A 571 5.63 5.53 -17.42
C PRO A 571 4.21 5.18 -16.97
N TYR A 572 4.04 4.91 -15.69
CA TYR A 572 2.73 4.86 -15.06
C TYR A 572 2.63 5.89 -13.95
N SER A 573 1.41 6.34 -13.68
CA SER A 573 1.09 7.20 -12.54
C SER A 573 -0.34 6.97 -12.08
N VAL A 574 -0.67 7.51 -10.90
CA VAL A 574 -2.02 7.53 -10.36
C VAL A 574 -2.45 8.97 -10.05
N SER A 575 -3.74 9.26 -10.17
CA SER A 575 -4.30 10.57 -9.83
C SER A 575 -4.05 10.92 -8.37
N ALA A 576 -3.91 12.21 -8.09
CA ALA A 576 -3.61 12.74 -6.75
C ALA A 576 -4.53 12.16 -5.66
N GLY A 577 -3.93 11.67 -4.57
CA GLY A 577 -4.62 11.03 -3.44
C GLY A 577 -4.96 9.56 -3.66
N GLY A 578 -4.80 9.03 -4.87
CA GLY A 578 -4.91 7.60 -5.16
C GLY A 578 -3.59 6.88 -4.90
N ALA A 579 -3.65 5.57 -4.65
CA ALA A 579 -2.46 4.76 -4.50
C ALA A 579 -2.40 3.64 -5.54
N ILE A 580 -1.20 3.23 -5.91
CA ILE A 580 -0.96 2.24 -6.97
C ILE A 580 0.10 1.24 -6.52
N SER A 581 -0.11 -0.03 -6.87
CA SER A 581 0.79 -1.15 -6.63
C SER A 581 1.23 -1.74 -7.97
N ARG A 582 2.53 -2.04 -8.09
CA ARG A 582 3.11 -2.77 -9.22
C ARG A 582 3.59 -4.13 -8.74
N ASN A 583 3.27 -5.18 -9.51
CA ASN A 583 3.71 -6.56 -9.27
C ASN A 583 3.41 -7.08 -7.84
N GLY A 584 2.30 -6.64 -7.25
CA GLY A 584 1.91 -7.01 -5.89
C GLY A 584 2.75 -6.35 -4.77
N GLY A 585 3.52 -5.30 -5.09
CA GLY A 585 4.24 -4.49 -4.10
C GLY A 585 3.31 -3.62 -3.24
N ALA A 586 3.90 -2.84 -2.33
CA ALA A 586 3.15 -1.90 -1.51
C ALA A 586 2.41 -0.85 -2.38
N TYR A 587 1.25 -0.40 -1.90
CA TYR A 587 0.52 0.71 -2.51
C TYR A 587 1.23 2.03 -2.19
N VAL A 588 1.63 2.74 -3.25
CA VAL A 588 2.30 4.05 -3.15
C VAL A 588 1.29 5.13 -3.53
N ILE A 589 1.03 6.05 -2.59
CA ILE A 589 0.19 7.24 -2.83
C ILE A 589 0.89 8.15 -3.83
N ASP A 590 0.15 8.66 -4.81
CA ASP A 590 0.68 9.45 -5.94
C ASP A 590 1.82 8.71 -6.66
N GLY A 591 1.81 7.37 -6.59
CA GLY A 591 2.86 6.52 -7.10
C GLY A 591 3.04 6.71 -8.60
N ALA A 592 4.30 6.83 -9.01
CA ALA A 592 4.70 6.86 -10.41
C ALA A 592 5.94 5.98 -10.61
N GLY A 593 6.09 5.46 -11.82
CA GLY A 593 7.21 4.58 -12.15
C GLY A 593 7.18 4.16 -13.60
N PHE A 594 7.82 3.04 -13.91
CA PHE A 594 7.81 2.45 -15.25
C PHE A 594 7.30 1.01 -15.18
N VAL A 595 6.52 0.62 -16.20
CA VAL A 595 6.10 -0.76 -16.43
C VAL A 595 6.64 -1.27 -17.76
N VAL A 596 6.83 -2.58 -17.83
CA VAL A 596 7.07 -3.34 -19.07
C VAL A 596 5.91 -4.29 -19.34
N ASN A 597 5.87 -4.86 -20.55
CA ASN A 597 4.90 -5.89 -20.91
C ASN A 597 4.92 -7.05 -19.89
N GLY A 598 3.75 -7.42 -19.36
CA GLY A 598 3.57 -8.48 -18.37
C GLY A 598 3.61 -8.04 -16.90
N ASP A 599 4.03 -6.81 -16.59
CA ASP A 599 3.87 -6.28 -15.24
C ASP A 599 2.40 -6.19 -14.85
N THR A 600 2.07 -6.36 -13.57
CA THR A 600 0.71 -6.17 -13.07
C THR A 600 0.57 -4.84 -12.32
N ILE A 601 -0.52 -4.12 -12.56
CA ILE A 601 -0.87 -2.89 -11.85
C ILE A 601 -2.20 -3.08 -11.11
N SER A 602 -2.22 -2.75 -9.82
CA SER A 602 -3.43 -2.63 -9.02
C SER A 602 -3.56 -1.22 -8.47
N VAL A 603 -4.78 -0.70 -8.40
CA VAL A 603 -5.07 0.65 -7.91
C VAL A 603 -5.87 0.55 -6.63
N ARG A 604 -5.51 1.38 -5.64
CA ARG A 604 -6.25 1.54 -4.41
C ARG A 604 -6.97 2.86 -4.41
N ASN A 605 -8.26 2.78 -4.08
CA ASN A 605 -9.13 3.93 -3.93
C ASN A 605 -9.82 3.85 -2.56
N HIS A 606 -9.88 4.99 -1.88
CA HIS A 606 -10.48 5.12 -0.56
C HIS A 606 -11.93 5.56 -0.71
N SER A 607 -12.85 4.84 -0.08
CA SER A 607 -14.26 5.17 -0.10
C SER A 607 -14.54 6.47 0.70
N SER A 608 -15.59 7.19 0.33
CA SER A 608 -16.03 8.36 1.09
C SER A 608 -16.60 7.96 2.45
N THR A 609 -16.50 8.85 3.44
CA THR A 609 -17.24 8.78 4.69
C THR A 609 -18.75 9.01 4.50
N ASP A 610 -19.15 9.68 3.41
CA ASP A 610 -20.53 9.99 3.09
C ASP A 610 -21.18 8.87 2.26
N PRO A 611 -22.42 8.47 2.57
CA PRO A 611 -23.11 7.40 1.85
C PRO A 611 -23.44 7.81 0.41
N ALA A 612 -23.46 6.83 -0.50
CA ALA A 612 -23.76 6.99 -1.92
C ALA A 612 -22.78 7.89 -2.69
N VAL A 613 -21.63 8.24 -2.11
CA VAL A 613 -20.61 9.04 -2.77
C VAL A 613 -19.65 8.13 -3.52
N GLN A 614 -19.42 8.45 -4.79
CA GLN A 614 -18.38 7.83 -5.60
C GLN A 614 -17.08 8.61 -5.46
N THR A 615 -16.01 7.90 -5.13
CA THR A 615 -14.63 8.37 -5.24
C THR A 615 -13.98 7.70 -6.45
N ASP A 616 -13.12 8.42 -7.14
CA ASP A 616 -12.46 7.97 -8.36
C ASP A 616 -10.95 8.11 -8.24
N VAL A 617 -10.24 7.05 -8.63
CA VAL A 617 -8.78 7.08 -8.80
C VAL A 617 -8.47 6.65 -10.22
N THR A 618 -7.68 7.45 -10.94
CA THR A 618 -7.30 7.17 -12.32
C THR A 618 -5.86 6.71 -12.38
N ALA A 619 -5.62 5.52 -12.94
CA ALA A 619 -4.27 5.10 -13.32
C ALA A 619 -4.01 5.45 -14.78
N ILE A 620 -2.81 5.92 -15.05
CA ILE A 620 -2.32 6.29 -16.37
C ILE A 620 -1.11 5.39 -16.65
N ILE A 621 -1.05 4.80 -17.85
CA ILE A 621 0.11 4.03 -18.34
C ILE A 621 0.38 4.49 -19.77
N GLY A 622 1.52 5.16 -19.98
CA GLY A 622 1.79 5.86 -21.24
C GLY A 622 0.70 6.90 -21.52
N THR A 623 0.02 6.75 -22.65
CA THR A 623 -1.12 7.58 -23.08
C THR A 623 -2.49 6.98 -22.73
N SER A 624 -2.53 5.71 -22.31
CA SER A 624 -3.77 5.03 -21.92
C SER A 624 -4.09 5.30 -20.45
N SER A 625 -5.38 5.39 -20.13
CA SER A 625 -5.81 5.60 -18.73
C SER A 625 -7.10 4.86 -18.43
N ALA A 626 -7.25 4.47 -17.17
CA ALA A 626 -8.45 3.82 -16.66
C ALA A 626 -8.76 4.32 -15.24
N THR A 627 -10.05 4.50 -14.96
CA THR A 627 -10.54 4.93 -13.65
C THR A 627 -11.06 3.74 -12.87
N TYR A 628 -10.58 3.61 -11.63
CA TYR A 628 -11.15 2.71 -10.63
C TYR A 628 -12.08 3.51 -9.72
N SER A 629 -13.37 3.26 -9.86
CA SER A 629 -14.43 3.91 -9.09
C SER A 629 -14.83 3.08 -7.89
N VAL A 630 -14.86 3.69 -6.72
CA VAL A 630 -15.38 3.10 -5.49
C VAL A 630 -16.60 3.92 -5.07
N THR A 631 -17.77 3.31 -5.10
CA THR A 631 -18.99 3.93 -4.58
C THR A 631 -19.21 3.43 -3.16
N THR A 632 -19.01 4.33 -2.19
CA THR A 632 -19.46 4.08 -0.81
C THR A 632 -20.91 3.65 -0.88
N ALA A 633 -21.23 2.57 -0.18
CA ALA A 633 -22.57 2.06 -0.11
C ALA A 633 -23.54 3.22 0.03
N GLY A 634 -24.46 3.30 -0.95
CA GLY A 634 -25.60 4.16 -0.78
C GLY A 634 -26.30 3.81 0.52
N ALA A 635 -27.22 4.67 0.95
CA ALA A 635 -28.38 4.15 1.66
C ALA A 635 -29.16 3.23 0.69
N GLY A 636 -28.58 2.08 0.34
CA GLY A 636 -29.33 0.86 0.17
C GLY A 636 -29.86 0.53 1.55
N SER A 637 -31.12 0.11 1.62
CA SER A 637 -31.85 -0.09 2.85
C SER A 637 -31.02 -0.89 3.87
N ARG A 638 -30.35 -0.22 4.81
CA ARG A 638 -29.81 -0.93 5.96
C ARG A 638 -30.89 -0.96 7.02
N LEU A 639 -30.94 -2.04 7.79
CA LEU A 639 -31.85 -2.11 8.93
C LEU A 639 -31.58 -0.90 9.83
N TRP A 640 -32.66 -0.20 10.17
CA TRP A 640 -32.63 0.86 11.16
C TRP A 640 -32.32 0.25 12.52
N VAL A 641 -31.41 0.87 13.26
CA VAL A 641 -31.01 0.46 14.61
C VAL A 641 -31.16 1.63 15.59
N PRO A 642 -31.25 1.39 16.90
CA PRO A 642 -31.46 2.46 17.89
C PRO A 642 -30.45 3.62 17.84
N SER A 643 -29.21 3.39 17.42
CA SER A 643 -28.21 4.46 17.23
C SER A 643 -28.62 5.51 16.18
N ASP A 644 -29.55 5.19 15.29
CA ASP A 644 -30.11 6.09 14.28
C ASP A 644 -31.09 7.12 14.87
N LEU A 645 -31.41 7.03 16.17
CA LEU A 645 -32.06 8.11 16.92
C LEU A 645 -31.13 9.30 17.18
N GLY A 646 -29.82 9.15 16.90
CA GLY A 646 -28.82 10.19 17.15
C GLY A 646 -28.76 10.58 18.63
N SER A 647 -28.71 11.88 18.91
CA SER A 647 -28.59 12.43 20.27
C SER A 647 -29.77 12.14 21.19
N LYS A 648 -30.88 11.60 20.66
CA LYS A 648 -32.03 11.18 21.46
C LYS A 648 -31.78 9.88 22.20
N LEU A 649 -30.87 9.02 21.71
CA LEU A 649 -30.52 7.77 22.37
C LEU A 649 -29.64 8.06 23.59
N ALA A 650 -30.15 7.79 24.78
CA ALA A 650 -29.47 8.07 26.04
C ALA A 650 -28.81 6.84 26.66
N LEU A 651 -29.37 5.64 26.46
CA LEU A 651 -28.82 4.36 26.92
C LEU A 651 -29.35 3.23 26.03
N TRP A 652 -28.49 2.26 25.73
CA TRP A 652 -28.88 1.09 24.95
C TRP A 652 -28.23 -0.18 25.50
N LEU A 653 -29.03 -0.99 26.19
CA LEU A 653 -28.58 -2.24 26.82
C LEU A 653 -29.06 -3.43 25.99
N ARG A 654 -28.13 -4.11 25.31
CA ARG A 654 -28.46 -5.15 24.33
C ARG A 654 -28.14 -6.55 24.86
N PRO A 655 -28.88 -7.59 24.43
CA PRO A 655 -28.60 -8.95 24.86
C PRO A 655 -27.23 -9.46 24.39
N GLU A 656 -26.70 -8.95 23.28
CA GLU A 656 -25.39 -9.33 22.73
C GLU A 656 -24.22 -8.91 23.62
N ASP A 657 -24.41 -7.86 24.43
CA ASP A 657 -23.37 -7.33 25.31
C ASP A 657 -23.32 -8.07 26.66
N ILE A 658 -24.15 -9.11 26.83
CA ILE A 658 -24.17 -9.97 28.02
C ILE A 658 -23.14 -11.11 27.83
N LEU A 659 -22.01 -10.99 28.51
CA LEU A 659 -20.90 -11.95 28.47
C LEU A 659 -21.05 -13.02 29.58
N GLY A 660 -20.78 -14.29 29.26
CA GLY A 660 -20.88 -15.43 30.20
C GLY A 660 -21.86 -16.52 29.74
N ASP A 661 -21.96 -17.57 30.55
CA ASP A 661 -22.75 -18.80 30.32
C ASP A 661 -24.08 -18.82 31.10
N ASP A 662 -24.93 -19.82 30.84
CA ASP A 662 -26.25 -19.95 31.51
C ASP A 662 -26.10 -20.03 33.03
N GLY A 663 -26.79 -19.14 33.74
CA GLY A 663 -26.79 -19.07 35.19
C GLY A 663 -25.68 -18.19 35.79
N ASP A 664 -24.73 -17.69 35.00
CA ASP A 664 -23.70 -16.78 35.49
C ASP A 664 -24.30 -15.48 36.02
N GLU A 665 -23.63 -14.87 37.00
CA GLU A 665 -24.03 -13.57 37.55
C GLU A 665 -23.60 -12.43 36.64
N ILE A 666 -24.46 -11.43 36.47
CA ILE A 666 -24.18 -10.26 35.64
C ILE A 666 -23.74 -9.11 36.53
N ASP A 667 -22.46 -8.75 36.48
CA ASP A 667 -21.90 -7.65 37.25
C ASP A 667 -22.29 -6.28 36.70
N ALA A 668 -22.32 -6.15 35.37
CA ALA A 668 -22.65 -4.93 34.65
C ALA A 668 -23.32 -5.28 33.31
N TRP A 669 -24.12 -4.36 32.79
CA TRP A 669 -24.69 -4.46 31.45
C TRP A 669 -24.14 -3.31 30.62
N THR A 670 -23.30 -3.63 29.65
CA THR A 670 -22.58 -2.62 28.84
C THR A 670 -23.57 -1.76 28.04
N ASP A 671 -23.34 -0.44 28.06
CA ASP A 671 -24.08 0.53 27.27
C ASP A 671 -23.52 0.64 25.84
N SER A 672 -24.39 0.38 24.86
CA SER A 672 -24.09 0.43 23.43
C SER A 672 -24.55 1.71 22.75
N SER A 673 -25.05 2.72 23.48
CA SER A 673 -25.49 3.98 22.88
C SER A 673 -24.34 4.93 22.50
N GLY A 674 -23.12 4.64 22.93
CA GLY A 674 -21.97 5.53 22.82
C GLY A 674 -21.83 6.55 23.95
N ASN A 675 -22.74 6.56 24.94
CA ASN A 675 -22.71 7.51 26.08
C ASN A 675 -21.94 6.97 27.29
N ALA A 676 -21.51 5.71 27.26
CA ALA A 676 -20.76 5.05 28.33
C ALA A 676 -21.45 5.13 29.71
N VAL A 677 -22.77 4.94 29.75
CA VAL A 677 -23.55 4.95 30.99
C VAL A 677 -23.17 3.74 31.85
N ALA A 678 -22.71 3.99 33.07
CA ALA A 678 -22.31 2.93 34.00
C ALA A 678 -23.54 2.22 34.61
N VAL A 679 -23.95 1.08 34.01
CA VAL A 679 -25.03 0.23 34.51
C VAL A 679 -24.46 -0.99 35.22
N SER A 680 -24.61 -1.04 36.54
CA SER A 680 -24.01 -2.07 37.39
C SER A 680 -25.05 -2.77 38.27
N SER A 681 -24.80 -4.04 38.59
CA SER A 681 -25.62 -4.78 39.54
C SER A 681 -25.44 -4.24 40.95
N ALA A 682 -26.52 -4.19 41.72
CA ALA A 682 -26.49 -3.73 43.10
C ALA A 682 -26.38 -4.90 44.09
N GLY A 683 -25.31 -4.90 44.89
CA GLY A 683 -25.09 -5.84 46.00
C GLY A 683 -24.31 -7.12 45.64
N SER A 684 -23.58 -7.68 46.61
CA SER A 684 -22.67 -8.83 46.39
C SER A 684 -23.30 -10.21 46.56
N SER A 685 -24.55 -10.31 47.03
CA SER A 685 -25.18 -11.59 47.40
C SER A 685 -26.40 -11.97 46.55
N SER A 686 -26.75 -11.18 45.53
CA SER A 686 -27.95 -11.37 44.71
C SER A 686 -27.88 -10.52 43.44
N LYS A 687 -27.21 -11.01 42.39
CA LYS A 687 -27.12 -10.34 41.09
C LYS A 687 -28.11 -10.93 40.09
N PRO A 688 -28.54 -10.18 39.06
CA PRO A 688 -29.21 -10.75 37.90
C PRO A 688 -28.36 -11.86 37.27
N ARG A 689 -28.98 -12.86 36.64
CA ARG A 689 -28.27 -13.98 36.01
C ARG A 689 -28.51 -14.07 34.53
N ILE A 690 -27.57 -14.65 33.80
CA ILE A 690 -27.71 -14.90 32.36
C ILE A 690 -28.65 -16.08 32.16
N LYS A 691 -29.61 -15.93 31.25
CA LYS A 691 -30.34 -17.06 30.67
C LYS A 691 -30.05 -17.12 29.17
N ILE A 692 -29.44 -18.20 28.71
CA ILE A 692 -29.10 -18.36 27.28
C ILE A 692 -30.31 -18.84 26.47
N ALA A 693 -30.35 -18.47 25.18
CA ALA A 693 -31.34 -18.93 24.20
C ALA A 693 -32.81 -18.82 24.66
N ALA A 694 -33.13 -17.81 25.47
CA ALA A 694 -34.45 -17.63 26.08
C ALA A 694 -35.48 -16.96 25.15
N LEU A 695 -35.00 -16.18 24.18
CA LEU A 695 -35.82 -15.47 23.21
C LEU A 695 -35.19 -15.64 21.83
N ASN A 696 -35.72 -16.58 21.04
CA ASN A 696 -35.29 -16.83 19.65
C ASN A 696 -33.76 -16.89 19.46
N GLY A 697 -33.08 -17.55 20.40
CA GLY A 697 -31.62 -17.74 20.38
C GLY A 697 -30.83 -16.67 21.16
N PHE A 698 -31.44 -15.55 21.53
CA PHE A 698 -30.77 -14.50 22.32
C PHE A 698 -30.64 -14.89 23.81
N LYS A 699 -29.54 -14.42 24.40
CA LYS A 699 -29.37 -14.38 25.86
C LYS A 699 -30.26 -13.28 26.44
N VAL A 700 -30.67 -13.44 27.70
CA VAL A 700 -31.47 -12.44 28.42
C VAL A 700 -31.01 -12.33 29.86
N VAL A 701 -31.34 -11.20 30.49
CA VAL A 701 -31.19 -11.02 31.93
C VAL A 701 -32.37 -11.71 32.61
N ASN A 702 -32.08 -12.65 33.51
CA ASN A 702 -33.06 -13.34 34.33
C ASN A 702 -33.02 -12.85 35.78
N MET A 703 -34.16 -12.39 36.27
CA MET A 703 -34.39 -11.96 37.65
C MET A 703 -35.47 -12.85 38.26
N ASP A 704 -35.23 -13.39 39.46
CA ASP A 704 -36.10 -14.39 40.07
C ASP A 704 -37.12 -13.82 41.06
N GLY A 705 -37.21 -12.49 41.18
CA GLY A 705 -38.10 -11.79 42.10
C GLY A 705 -37.85 -12.02 43.59
N VAL A 706 -36.85 -12.81 43.98
CA VAL A 706 -36.56 -13.19 45.38
C VAL A 706 -35.20 -12.68 45.81
N ARG A 707 -34.21 -12.75 44.93
CA ARG A 707 -32.89 -12.15 45.08
C ARG A 707 -32.99 -10.67 44.73
N GLN A 708 -32.21 -9.82 45.41
CA GLN A 708 -32.10 -8.38 45.13
C GLN A 708 -31.39 -8.08 43.78
N GLY A 709 -31.46 -8.97 42.80
CA GLY A 709 -30.79 -8.85 41.51
C GLY A 709 -31.46 -7.79 40.66
N HIS A 710 -30.85 -6.61 40.63
CA HIS A 710 -31.27 -5.47 39.80
C HIS A 710 -30.05 -4.68 39.34
N PHE A 711 -30.26 -3.78 38.38
CA PHE A 711 -29.22 -2.83 37.95
C PHE A 711 -29.49 -1.44 38.48
N THR A 712 -28.44 -0.77 38.93
CA THR A 712 -28.42 0.65 39.27
C THR A 712 -27.76 1.45 38.15
N LEU A 713 -28.29 2.64 37.94
CA LEU A 713 -27.72 3.66 37.05
C LEU A 713 -27.13 4.80 37.91
N PRO A 714 -26.29 5.68 37.34
CA PRO A 714 -25.72 6.80 38.08
C PRO A 714 -26.79 7.71 38.73
N THR A 715 -26.51 8.23 39.94
CA THR A 715 -27.43 9.02 40.80
C THR A 715 -27.99 10.32 40.18
N ALA A 716 -27.55 10.69 38.97
CA ALA A 716 -28.05 11.85 38.24
C ALA A 716 -28.42 11.53 36.78
N TYR A 717 -28.50 10.25 36.41
CA TYR A 717 -28.71 9.84 35.02
C TYR A 717 -30.01 10.41 34.40
N LEU A 718 -31.08 10.52 35.20
CA LEU A 718 -32.36 11.10 34.79
C LEU A 718 -32.55 12.55 35.27
N ASP A 719 -31.56 13.14 35.95
CA ASP A 719 -31.72 14.44 36.59
C ASP A 719 -31.91 15.54 35.54
N GLY A 720 -32.80 16.49 35.82
CA GLY A 720 -33.12 17.60 34.93
C GLY A 720 -33.91 17.24 33.65
N ARG A 721 -34.28 15.98 33.42
CA ARG A 721 -35.09 15.62 32.24
C ARG A 721 -36.49 16.20 32.32
N SER A 722 -36.90 16.89 31.25
CA SER A 722 -38.26 17.42 31.07
C SER A 722 -39.15 16.50 30.25
N THR A 723 -38.59 15.43 29.69
CA THR A 723 -39.27 14.42 28.89
C THR A 723 -38.40 13.16 28.78
N SER A 724 -38.99 11.99 28.47
CA SER A 724 -38.25 10.74 28.25
C SER A 724 -39.16 9.68 27.59
N ALA A 725 -38.54 8.71 26.91
CA ALA A 725 -39.20 7.47 26.51
C ALA A 725 -38.28 6.27 26.78
N THR A 726 -38.78 5.21 27.39
CA THR A 726 -38.00 3.98 27.62
C THR A 726 -38.76 2.77 27.11
N PHE A 727 -38.05 1.91 26.38
CA PHE A 727 -38.53 0.65 25.83
C PHE A 727 -37.89 -0.51 26.56
N PHE A 728 -38.68 -1.56 26.79
CA PHE A 728 -38.24 -2.82 27.37
C PHE A 728 -38.74 -3.97 26.51
N VAL A 729 -37.86 -4.93 26.24
CA VAL A 729 -38.27 -6.27 25.80
C VAL A 729 -38.22 -7.18 27.02
N SER A 730 -39.39 -7.57 27.52
CA SER A 730 -39.47 -8.31 28.78
C SER A 730 -40.56 -9.39 28.77
N LYS A 731 -40.42 -10.33 29.68
CA LYS A 731 -41.36 -11.40 29.97
C LYS A 731 -41.47 -11.58 31.47
N ASN A 732 -42.66 -11.43 32.02
CA ASN A 732 -42.92 -11.68 33.43
C ASN A 732 -43.04 -13.18 33.71
N SER A 733 -42.68 -13.61 34.91
CA SER A 733 -42.94 -14.98 35.37
C SER A 733 -44.44 -15.27 35.54
N PHE A 734 -45.24 -14.25 35.87
CA PHE A 734 -46.68 -14.37 36.16
C PHE A 734 -47.47 -13.15 35.65
N ASP A 735 -48.66 -13.38 35.10
CA ASP A 735 -49.67 -12.36 34.78
C ASP A 735 -51.09 -12.94 34.93
N PRO A 736 -51.91 -12.48 35.92
CA PRO A 736 -51.56 -11.50 36.95
C PRO A 736 -50.48 -12.04 37.89
N ASN A 737 -49.81 -11.15 38.63
CA ASN A 737 -48.79 -11.59 39.56
C ASN A 737 -49.38 -12.41 40.72
N THR A 738 -48.60 -13.34 41.26
CA THR A 738 -49.02 -14.23 42.36
C THR A 738 -48.66 -13.69 43.74
N ARG A 739 -47.94 -12.56 43.81
CA ARG A 739 -47.44 -11.95 45.06
C ARG A 739 -48.01 -10.54 45.23
N ASP A 740 -48.35 -10.20 46.47
CA ASP A 740 -48.86 -8.87 46.86
C ASP A 740 -47.83 -7.73 46.69
N PHE A 741 -46.56 -8.09 46.46
CA PHE A 741 -45.48 -7.21 46.04
C PHE A 741 -45.12 -7.56 44.60
N ALA A 742 -45.63 -6.77 43.66
CA ALA A 742 -45.46 -7.08 42.25
C ALA A 742 -44.19 -6.47 41.65
N PRO A 743 -43.50 -7.23 40.78
CA PRO A 743 -42.24 -6.80 40.21
C PRO A 743 -42.37 -5.54 39.35
N PRO A 744 -41.69 -4.42 39.67
CA PRO A 744 -41.58 -3.30 38.75
C PRO A 744 -40.48 -3.57 37.71
N VAL A 745 -40.70 -3.13 36.47
CA VAL A 745 -39.68 -3.21 35.40
C VAL A 745 -38.50 -2.26 35.66
N GLY A 746 -38.72 -1.23 36.47
CA GLY A 746 -37.69 -0.33 36.97
C GLY A 746 -38.30 0.87 37.69
N ARG A 747 -37.42 1.72 38.24
CA ARG A 747 -37.75 2.90 39.04
C ARG A 747 -37.24 4.15 38.33
N PHE A 748 -38.17 4.99 37.86
CA PHE A 748 -37.82 6.15 37.02
C PHE A 748 -38.41 7.48 37.52
N GLY A 749 -39.61 7.49 38.11
CA GLY A 749 -40.24 8.71 38.64
C GLY A 749 -40.13 8.89 40.15
N THR A 750 -40.93 9.82 40.70
CA THR A 750 -40.77 10.30 42.09
C THR A 750 -41.95 10.00 43.03
N ASP A 751 -43.06 9.45 42.54
CA ASP A 751 -44.29 9.21 43.33
C ASP A 751 -44.07 8.34 44.58
N GLY A 752 -43.05 7.49 44.60
CA GLY A 752 -42.63 6.76 45.80
C GLY A 752 -43.62 5.71 46.33
N SER A 753 -44.87 5.65 45.88
CA SER A 753 -45.91 4.76 46.41
C SER A 753 -45.79 3.28 45.98
N GLY A 754 -44.73 2.92 45.24
CA GLY A 754 -44.46 1.57 44.71
C GLY A 754 -45.02 1.34 43.30
N GLU A 755 -44.24 0.72 42.41
CA GLU A 755 -44.63 0.41 41.02
C GLU A 755 -44.86 -1.09 40.86
N PHE A 756 -45.82 -1.48 40.02
CA PHE A 756 -46.24 -2.87 39.84
C PHE A 756 -46.45 -3.18 38.35
N TYR A 757 -45.84 -4.25 37.86
CA TYR A 757 -45.94 -4.63 36.45
C TYR A 757 -46.01 -6.14 36.30
N PRO A 758 -47.19 -6.79 36.35
CA PRO A 758 -48.49 -6.29 36.81
C PRO A 758 -48.78 -6.68 38.27
N TYR A 759 -49.79 -6.05 38.90
CA TYR A 759 -50.28 -6.36 40.25
C TYR A 759 -51.10 -7.65 40.30
N THR A 760 -51.51 -8.11 41.50
CA THR A 760 -52.33 -9.32 41.69
C THR A 760 -53.73 -9.23 41.06
N THR A 761 -54.22 -8.01 40.81
CA THR A 761 -55.46 -7.76 40.05
C THR A 761 -55.26 -7.77 38.53
N GLY A 762 -54.00 -7.85 38.07
CA GLY A 762 -53.62 -7.68 36.66
C GLY A 762 -53.39 -6.22 36.24
N ASP A 763 -53.73 -5.25 37.08
CA ASP A 763 -53.49 -3.83 36.80
C ASP A 763 -52.00 -3.52 36.83
N ILE A 764 -51.55 -2.59 35.98
CA ILE A 764 -50.19 -2.03 36.06
C ILE A 764 -50.25 -0.72 36.85
N TYR A 765 -49.26 -0.50 37.71
CA TYR A 765 -49.09 0.75 38.42
C TYR A 765 -47.71 1.31 38.10
N SER A 766 -47.64 2.46 37.43
CA SER A 766 -46.38 3.06 37.05
C SER A 766 -46.37 4.55 37.38
N ALA A 767 -45.23 5.02 37.84
CA ALA A 767 -44.88 6.40 38.04
C ALA A 767 -43.74 6.81 37.09
N TYR A 768 -43.54 6.12 35.96
CA TYR A 768 -42.45 6.39 35.03
C TYR A 768 -42.40 7.89 34.66
N GLY A 769 -41.31 8.57 35.05
CA GLY A 769 -41.09 9.98 34.73
C GLY A 769 -42.16 10.95 35.21
N THR A 770 -42.90 10.62 36.26
CA THR A 770 -43.96 11.47 36.82
C THR A 770 -43.91 11.48 38.35
N ASN A 771 -44.54 12.50 38.94
CA ASN A 771 -44.72 12.62 40.39
C ASN A 771 -45.99 11.93 40.91
N THR A 772 -46.77 11.31 40.03
CA THR A 772 -48.04 10.67 40.35
C THR A 772 -48.07 9.26 39.79
N ARG A 773 -48.37 8.25 40.61
CA ARG A 773 -48.52 6.87 40.13
C ARG A 773 -49.87 6.68 39.45
N TYR A 774 -49.83 6.24 38.20
CA TYR A 774 -51.02 5.92 37.41
C TYR A 774 -51.36 4.44 37.49
N ARG A 775 -52.67 4.16 37.62
CA ARG A 775 -53.23 2.80 37.54
C ARG A 775 -53.75 2.54 36.13
N ILE A 776 -53.22 1.51 35.49
CA ILE A 776 -53.57 1.08 34.14
C ILE A 776 -54.37 -0.22 34.27
N SER A 777 -55.68 -0.11 34.07
CA SER A 777 -56.65 -1.22 34.12
C SER A 777 -57.22 -1.59 32.74
N ALA A 778 -56.67 -0.99 31.69
CA ALA A 778 -57.10 -1.23 30.31
C ALA A 778 -56.77 -2.68 29.88
N ALA A 779 -57.62 -3.24 29.02
CA ALA A 779 -57.35 -4.53 28.39
C ALA A 779 -56.02 -4.46 27.61
N ARG A 780 -55.17 -5.45 27.82
CA ARG A 780 -53.82 -5.54 27.24
C ARG A 780 -53.45 -7.00 26.96
N PRO A 781 -52.46 -7.25 26.09
CA PRO A 781 -51.86 -8.58 25.96
C PRO A 781 -51.25 -9.08 27.28
N GLY A 782 -51.13 -10.40 27.41
CA GLY A 782 -50.52 -11.03 28.59
C GLY A 782 -49.02 -10.75 28.67
N LEU A 783 -48.54 -10.32 29.84
CA LEU A 783 -47.15 -10.01 30.15
C LEU A 783 -46.33 -11.25 30.55
N ALA A 784 -46.97 -12.40 30.77
CA ALA A 784 -46.29 -13.69 30.93
C ALA A 784 -45.75 -14.27 29.60
N GLU A 785 -45.83 -13.49 28.52
CA GLU A 785 -45.24 -13.75 27.21
C GLU A 785 -44.19 -12.67 26.90
N TRP A 786 -43.33 -12.91 25.92
CA TRP A 786 -42.38 -11.89 25.46
C TRP A 786 -43.11 -10.72 24.81
N ARG A 787 -42.89 -9.52 25.35
CA ARG A 787 -43.49 -8.26 24.89
C ARG A 787 -42.41 -7.20 24.72
N PHE A 788 -42.62 -6.30 23.75
CA PHE A 788 -41.93 -5.01 23.75
C PHE A 788 -42.93 -3.94 24.19
N ALA A 789 -42.59 -3.23 25.26
CA ALA A 789 -43.45 -2.22 25.87
C ALA A 789 -42.65 -0.94 26.09
N SER A 790 -43.34 0.19 26.11
CA SER A 790 -42.70 1.48 26.36
C SER A 790 -43.55 2.42 27.18
N PHE A 791 -42.87 3.25 27.96
CA PHE A 791 -43.46 4.39 28.66
C PHE A 791 -42.90 5.67 28.07
N GLN A 792 -43.75 6.69 27.96
CA GLN A 792 -43.36 8.03 27.50
C GLN A 792 -43.93 9.06 28.46
N SER A 793 -43.08 9.98 28.91
CA SER A 793 -43.46 11.08 29.82
C SER A 793 -43.00 12.40 29.21
N ALA A 794 -43.93 13.34 29.06
CA ALA A 794 -43.69 14.74 28.72
C ALA A 794 -44.70 15.64 29.45
N ALA A 795 -44.50 16.96 29.42
CA ALA A 795 -45.45 17.90 30.01
C ALA A 795 -46.84 17.73 29.38
N ASN A 796 -47.85 17.45 30.20
CA ASN A 796 -49.23 17.19 29.74
C ASN A 796 -49.40 15.96 28.81
N ASP A 797 -48.45 15.03 28.79
CA ASP A 797 -48.58 13.78 28.03
C ASP A 797 -47.90 12.65 28.80
N TRP A 798 -48.65 11.58 29.07
CA TRP A 798 -48.10 10.35 29.65
C TRP A 798 -48.74 9.15 28.97
N ARG A 799 -47.91 8.24 28.48
CA ARG A 799 -48.38 7.12 27.66
C ARG A 799 -47.68 5.82 28.01
N TYR A 800 -48.43 4.74 27.85
CA TYR A 800 -47.95 3.37 27.94
C TYR A 800 -48.39 2.59 26.70
N TYR A 801 -47.42 1.94 26.07
CA TYR A 801 -47.61 1.13 24.86
C TYR A 801 -47.19 -0.32 25.11
N VAL A 802 -47.90 -1.25 24.49
CA VAL A 802 -47.53 -2.67 24.44
C VAL A 802 -47.72 -3.16 23.01
N ASP A 803 -46.69 -3.80 22.48
CA ASP A 803 -46.66 -4.35 21.13
C ASP A 803 -47.08 -3.33 20.04
N GLY A 804 -46.73 -2.05 20.22
CA GLY A 804 -47.11 -0.96 19.31
C GLY A 804 -48.53 -0.39 19.49
N SER A 805 -49.33 -0.95 20.39
CA SER A 805 -50.68 -0.43 20.74
C SER A 805 -50.63 0.48 21.96
N VAL A 806 -51.37 1.59 21.92
CA VAL A 806 -51.57 2.46 23.09
C VAL A 806 -52.48 1.74 24.09
N ILE A 807 -51.96 1.42 25.28
CA ILE A 807 -52.74 0.82 26.38
C ILE A 807 -53.25 1.89 27.34
N HIS A 808 -52.46 2.95 27.55
CA HIS A 808 -52.85 4.08 28.39
C HIS A 808 -52.34 5.40 27.82
N ALA A 809 -53.16 6.44 27.90
CA ALA A 809 -52.79 7.79 27.52
C ALA A 809 -53.49 8.80 28.43
N LEU A 810 -52.73 9.78 28.92
CA LEU A 810 -53.21 10.91 29.70
C LEU A 810 -52.74 12.20 29.05
N ILE A 811 -53.63 13.17 28.97
CA ILE A 811 -53.36 14.54 28.49
C ILE A 811 -52.99 15.50 29.64
N ALA A 812 -52.65 14.94 30.80
CA ALA A 812 -52.26 15.68 31.99
C ALA A 812 -51.17 14.89 32.72
N ASN A 813 -49.98 15.48 32.83
CA ASN A 813 -48.82 14.89 33.47
C ASN A 813 -47.88 15.98 33.96
N THR A 814 -47.37 15.82 35.18
CA THR A 814 -46.29 16.64 35.72
C THR A 814 -45.02 15.79 35.72
N VAL A 815 -44.10 16.13 34.81
CA VAL A 815 -42.86 15.38 34.63
C VAL A 815 -41.99 15.50 35.88
N ALA A 816 -41.57 14.36 36.40
CA ALA A 816 -40.61 14.29 37.50
C ALA A 816 -39.84 12.97 37.45
N PHE A 817 -38.52 13.06 37.32
CA PHE A 817 -37.63 11.90 37.34
C PHE A 817 -36.87 11.80 38.66
N GLY A 818 -36.63 10.58 39.12
CA GLY A 818 -35.92 10.29 40.36
C GLY A 818 -34.40 10.34 40.22
N THR A 819 -33.71 10.56 41.34
CA THR A 819 -32.23 10.60 41.42
C THR A 819 -31.59 9.23 41.69
N THR A 820 -32.36 8.16 41.78
CA THR A 820 -31.80 6.81 41.98
C THR A 820 -32.41 5.82 41.00
N PRO A 821 -32.23 6.02 39.69
CA PRO A 821 -32.81 5.12 38.70
C PRO A 821 -32.28 3.69 38.81
N ALA A 822 -33.19 2.73 38.60
CA ALA A 822 -32.87 1.31 38.63
C ALA A 822 -33.70 0.55 37.60
N ILE A 823 -33.12 -0.52 37.04
CA ILE A 823 -33.81 -1.48 36.18
C ILE A 823 -34.03 -2.76 36.99
N GLY A 824 -35.28 -3.21 37.04
CA GLY A 824 -35.70 -4.41 37.77
C GLY A 824 -35.89 -4.25 39.28
N ALA A 825 -36.01 -3.01 39.79
CA ALA A 825 -36.30 -2.75 41.21
C ALA A 825 -37.18 -1.52 41.42
N GLY A 826 -37.97 -1.55 42.50
CA GLY A 826 -38.83 -0.45 42.97
C GLY A 826 -38.27 0.30 44.19
N TYR A 827 -39.15 0.94 44.97
CA TYR A 827 -38.79 1.67 46.19
C TYR A 827 -38.82 0.80 47.47
N TYR A 828 -39.57 -0.30 47.51
CA TYR A 828 -39.87 -1.06 48.74
C TYR A 828 -39.36 -2.50 48.75
N ASN A 829 -38.10 -2.73 48.32
CA ASN A 829 -37.53 -4.09 48.14
C ASN A 829 -38.37 -4.98 47.20
N ASP A 830 -39.04 -4.35 46.24
CA ASP A 830 -39.77 -5.03 45.18
C ASP A 830 -38.81 -5.23 43.99
N TYR A 831 -38.61 -6.48 43.59
CA TYR A 831 -37.67 -6.85 42.52
C TYR A 831 -38.40 -7.52 41.38
N PHE A 832 -37.89 -7.31 40.17
CA PHE A 832 -38.47 -7.89 38.98
C PHE A 832 -38.41 -9.43 39.00
N ASP A 833 -39.51 -10.09 38.64
CA ASP A 833 -39.63 -11.54 38.54
C ASP A 833 -39.97 -11.87 37.09
N GLY A 834 -38.94 -12.21 36.35
CA GLY A 834 -39.02 -12.39 34.91
C GLY A 834 -37.69 -12.17 34.21
N GLN A 835 -37.79 -11.94 32.91
CA GLN A 835 -36.65 -11.81 32.02
C GLN A 835 -36.71 -10.49 31.24
N ILE A 836 -35.55 -9.89 31.01
CA ILE A 836 -35.38 -8.66 30.21
C ILE A 836 -34.33 -8.94 29.15
N ALA A 837 -34.68 -8.76 27.88
CA ALA A 837 -33.79 -8.98 26.74
C ALA A 837 -33.06 -7.70 26.31
N GLU A 838 -33.76 -6.57 26.25
CA GLU A 838 -33.20 -5.30 25.75
C GLU A 838 -33.88 -4.10 26.42
N VAL A 839 -33.09 -3.05 26.70
CA VAL A 839 -33.58 -1.76 27.23
C VAL A 839 -33.04 -0.63 26.36
N ILE A 840 -33.93 0.24 25.89
CA ILE A 840 -33.58 1.45 25.13
C ILE A 840 -34.18 2.63 25.86
N ASP A 841 -33.35 3.56 26.32
CA ASP A 841 -33.82 4.81 26.93
C ASP A 841 -33.47 6.01 26.05
N CYS A 842 -34.45 6.90 25.89
CA CYS A 842 -34.33 8.13 25.15
C CYS A 842 -34.53 9.32 26.10
N ASN A 843 -33.68 10.33 26.00
CA ASN A 843 -33.75 11.56 26.80
C ASN A 843 -34.86 12.53 26.35
N GLU A 844 -35.65 12.14 25.34
CA GLU A 844 -36.80 12.86 24.83
C GLU A 844 -38.00 11.94 24.61
N ALA A 845 -39.20 12.53 24.60
CA ALA A 845 -40.38 11.87 24.09
C ALA A 845 -40.24 11.67 22.58
N LEU A 846 -40.53 10.47 22.09
CA LEU A 846 -40.45 10.17 20.67
C LEU A 846 -41.72 10.60 19.94
N THR A 847 -41.56 11.03 18.69
CA THR A 847 -42.67 11.18 17.76
C THR A 847 -43.26 9.79 17.42
N THR A 848 -44.45 9.77 16.81
CA THR A 848 -45.08 8.50 16.41
C THR A 848 -44.19 7.71 15.46
N THR A 849 -43.57 8.35 14.47
CA THR A 849 -42.69 7.69 13.50
C THR A 849 -41.41 7.13 14.16
N GLU A 850 -40.77 7.92 15.02
CA GLU A 850 -39.57 7.47 15.75
C GLU A 850 -39.88 6.29 16.67
N ARG A 851 -40.99 6.36 17.43
CA ARG A 851 -41.46 5.26 18.29
C ARG A 851 -41.74 4.00 17.48
N GLN A 852 -42.46 4.12 16.35
CA GLN A 852 -42.76 2.99 15.47
C GLN A 852 -41.50 2.34 14.90
N ARG A 853 -40.44 3.11 14.63
CA ARG A 853 -39.14 2.55 14.21
C ARG A 853 -38.50 1.70 15.30
N VAL A 854 -38.50 2.17 16.55
CA VAL A 854 -38.01 1.37 17.69
C VAL A 854 -38.84 0.10 17.86
N GLU A 855 -40.17 0.22 17.81
CA GLU A 855 -41.12 -0.91 17.89
C GLU A 855 -40.87 -1.93 16.77
N GLY A 856 -40.67 -1.47 15.53
CA GLY A 856 -40.33 -2.31 14.39
C GLY A 856 -38.98 -3.00 14.55
N TYR A 857 -37.94 -2.28 14.99
CA TYR A 857 -36.62 -2.85 15.22
C TYR A 857 -36.67 -3.96 16.29
N LEU A 858 -37.33 -3.72 17.43
CA LEU A 858 -37.45 -4.71 18.50
C LEU A 858 -38.28 -5.93 18.05
N ALA A 859 -39.37 -5.71 17.31
CA ALA A 859 -40.20 -6.79 16.80
C ALA A 859 -39.42 -7.71 15.84
N TRP A 860 -38.73 -7.15 14.86
CA TRP A 860 -37.98 -7.92 13.86
C TRP A 860 -36.70 -8.55 14.41
N LYS A 861 -35.99 -7.86 15.33
CA LYS A 861 -34.80 -8.43 15.98
C LYS A 861 -35.14 -9.69 16.76
N PHE A 862 -36.25 -9.68 17.49
CA PHE A 862 -36.62 -10.76 18.39
C PHE A 862 -37.66 -11.73 17.81
N GLY A 863 -38.06 -11.61 16.54
CA GLY A 863 -39.07 -12.49 15.93
C GLY A 863 -40.46 -12.37 16.59
N LEU A 864 -40.86 -11.15 16.94
CA LEU A 864 -42.13 -10.79 17.60
C LEU A 864 -43.04 -9.97 16.67
N GLU A 865 -42.83 -10.02 15.36
CA GLU A 865 -43.56 -9.25 14.35
C GLU A 865 -45.06 -9.53 14.39
N SER A 866 -45.45 -10.76 14.74
CA SER A 866 -46.85 -11.17 14.90
C SER A 866 -47.59 -10.46 16.02
N ASN A 867 -46.88 -9.80 16.95
CA ASN A 867 -47.48 -9.03 18.03
C ASN A 867 -47.88 -7.62 17.56
N LEU A 868 -47.28 -7.10 16.49
CA LEU A 868 -47.61 -5.78 15.98
C LEU A 868 -49.04 -5.74 15.39
N PRO A 869 -49.81 -4.66 15.59
CA PRO A 869 -51.04 -4.42 14.87
C PRO A 869 -50.82 -4.45 13.37
N GLY A 870 -51.79 -4.98 12.60
CA GLY A 870 -51.67 -5.06 11.14
C GLY A 870 -51.47 -3.71 10.42
N GLU A 871 -51.91 -2.60 11.04
CA GLU A 871 -51.73 -1.23 10.53
C GLU A 871 -50.37 -0.61 10.93
N HIS A 872 -49.53 -1.32 11.68
CA HIS A 872 -48.21 -0.82 12.06
C HIS A 872 -47.29 -0.79 10.82
N PRO A 873 -46.54 0.31 10.54
CA PRO A 873 -45.72 0.44 9.33
C PRO A 873 -44.68 -0.68 9.15
N TYR A 874 -44.29 -1.32 10.25
CA TYR A 874 -43.29 -2.38 10.29
C TYR A 874 -43.88 -3.76 10.61
N ALA A 875 -45.19 -3.97 10.42
CA ALA A 875 -45.82 -5.28 10.62
C ALA A 875 -45.40 -6.32 9.57
N SER A 876 -45.07 -5.89 8.36
CA SER A 876 -44.73 -6.76 7.23
C SER A 876 -43.30 -6.59 6.68
N ALA A 877 -42.56 -5.60 7.17
CA ALA A 877 -41.14 -5.41 6.85
C ALA A 877 -40.41 -4.71 8.00
N ALA A 878 -39.13 -5.06 8.20
CA ALA A 878 -38.27 -4.40 9.17
C ALA A 878 -38.01 -2.93 8.78
N PRO A 879 -37.80 -2.03 9.75
CA PRO A 879 -37.48 -0.64 9.44
C PRO A 879 -36.11 -0.55 8.75
N THR A 880 -36.03 0.26 7.69
CA THR A 880 -34.80 0.51 6.94
C THR A 880 -34.57 2.00 6.73
N ILE A 881 -33.31 2.42 6.54
CA ILE A 881 -32.93 3.78 6.14
C ILE A 881 -32.06 3.82 4.90
#